data_AF-A0A553HVL5-F1
#
_entry.id   AF-A0A553HVL5-F1
#
_cell.length_a   1.000
_cell.length_b   1.000
_cell.length_c   1.000
_cell.angle_alpha   90.00
_cell.angle_beta   90.00
_cell.angle_gamma   90.00
#
_symmetry.space_group_name_H-M   'P 1'
#
loop_
_entity.id
_entity.type
_entity.pdbx_description
1 polymer ?
#
loop_
_entity_poly.entity_id
_entity_poly.type
_entity_poly.pdbx_seq_one_letter_code
_entity_poly.pdbx_strand_id
1 'polypeptide(L)'
;MPSPTLSIAMMLVSQKNHVLHIEERQLPVLDTLQHFFHILSSKGALLDDTWWWIDSICINLDNKEERGKQVQLMRQIYRNAHSVVFWLGKGSDDTDQAIDFIELLNKTIRQQIYNPEEIRGIFQQAHYLAHWAALTRFFQRRWWSRIWTLQEYAMPKNVSFWDGMRSVSRFAVEGALMAGDQCTALAFKGTSAFRQGFSRRRVRRLCDLGHEPGAKPSISLIALAAYSSCYDATDDRDRLYGIRALATDSFLLDVNYALSVEEVYLRFTKSFIEYYKSLDAICFASIYSPSAGSSLPSWVPDWRTTTDPLVFPLMVSQSARTHIGNLRPPATLVEPSDPSLCYAASKNSEAVYDFEGSKLLARGIVIDTIDGLGGSKNTGLVQSSALDDPQNPAYAKLACSPSDILRSVCKSLVLDRKDRFMRFTMPTEEFLHDFLWLCAQLITKSTTPVPEEFQEWFDYTKSLRIQGHSFESILRDHMEADINLSSSTPNQDEYIMDTFFDEAARIFRSILLADPRLEIPDEVRNAAERTSFDPSALSKPFLPAPVKCTESSAALWALLGTFGNAIAQRRYGIEQSCVVSSDVASMFLFSFLLLRVGGKPVSDPAVAARYSVYDLTKQMTPWRRLVTNVYPTRDGRWFHLHGGLDSDRSLRMLGLPPRADVTDEMEVIRRLEESVVKFDAEWLDVESNEYWRQAGGICLTPEEYRDSEQGRALANEGLYTVEEFLSDGLPPVPWPKVQTTTYRPLEGVKIVDLTRAIAGPTIARLAALFGATVVRVSNMELPDLGIVLFESNLGKRDAHLNLKTEDGRRALRELIQDADVVLDGYRPGALERLGFGPTYVHGIATRRGKGIIYARENCYGWKGPWKHRSGWQQISDAVTGIGWLFGRMWGRDEPVMPFLPNSDFQTGIVGCIAIMNALDRRNKNGGNYLVSTSLNQLNSFLISLGTQSPEVCQDLRERWPDMMQFRYYDDLHRQMRVLANCLPKVAPELFQEKNFRTMKADLGVPDEDMVFLGPAVTYGTTELRYNSGSCMRGTHRPEWPVGEQSSLGSTHFS
;
A
#
# COMPACT_ATOMS: atom_id res chain seq x y z
N MET A 1 6.40 64.99 13.82
CA MET A 1 7.62 64.61 13.07
C MET A 1 7.71 63.08 13.03
N PRO A 2 8.30 62.45 12.00
CA PRO A 2 7.52 61.73 10.96
C PRO A 2 7.29 60.22 11.25
N SER A 3 6.60 59.41 10.43
CA SER A 3 6.21 59.58 9.01
C SER A 3 4.87 58.88 8.65
N PRO A 4 4.10 59.39 7.67
CA PRO A 4 3.11 58.59 6.90
C PRO A 4 3.84 57.62 5.94
N THR A 5 3.24 56.72 5.15
CA THR A 5 1.91 56.58 4.48
C THR A 5 1.48 55.10 4.49
N LEU A 6 0.25 54.62 4.20
CA LEU A 6 -0.99 55.17 3.63
C LEU A 6 -0.93 55.62 2.14
N SER A 7 -0.31 54.81 1.28
CA SER A 7 -0.52 54.88 -0.18
C SER A 7 -0.10 53.61 -0.93
N ILE A 8 -1.01 52.62 -1.04
CA ILE A 8 -1.29 51.92 -2.32
C ILE A 8 -2.81 51.71 -2.42
N ALA A 9 -3.57 52.79 -2.23
CA ALA A 9 -4.95 52.84 -2.71
C ALA A 9 -4.90 53.39 -4.15
N MET A 10 -5.73 52.85 -5.05
CA MET A 10 -6.03 53.43 -6.37
C MET A 10 -4.83 53.72 -7.30
N MET A 11 -3.90 52.77 -7.52
CA MET A 11 -2.97 52.89 -8.64
C MET A 11 -2.68 51.58 -9.39
N LEU A 12 -3.74 50.98 -9.94
CA LEU A 12 -3.69 50.26 -11.22
C LEU A 12 -5.08 50.11 -11.87
N VAL A 13 -5.85 51.21 -11.91
CA VAL A 13 -6.56 51.51 -13.16
C VAL A 13 -5.45 51.64 -14.19
N SER A 14 -5.44 50.79 -15.20
CA SER A 14 -4.38 50.80 -16.21
C SER A 14 -4.52 52.06 -17.05
N GLN A 15 -3.83 53.13 -16.66
CA GLN A 15 -3.73 54.35 -17.46
C GLN A 15 -3.21 53.95 -18.84
N LYS A 16 -4.03 54.20 -19.85
CA LYS A 16 -3.71 53.87 -21.24
C LYS A 16 -2.84 55.01 -21.81
N ASN A 17 -1.58 55.07 -21.38
CA ASN A 17 -0.68 56.20 -21.66
C ASN A 17 -0.18 56.24 -23.12
N HIS A 18 -0.47 55.21 -23.90
CA HIS A 18 0.01 55.04 -25.27
C HIS A 18 -1.16 54.84 -26.24
N VAL A 19 -1.00 55.30 -27.47
CA VAL A 19 -2.01 55.19 -28.52
C VAL A 19 -1.51 54.28 -29.63
N LEU A 20 -2.29 53.26 -29.96
CA LEU A 20 -2.13 52.45 -31.16
C LEU A 20 -2.96 53.10 -32.27
N HIS A 21 -2.32 53.40 -33.40
CA HIS A 21 -2.99 53.93 -34.59
C HIS A 21 -3.33 52.78 -35.53
N ILE A 22 -4.62 52.59 -35.82
CA ILE A 22 -5.12 51.60 -36.78
C ILE A 22 -6.01 52.34 -37.78
N GLU A 23 -5.55 52.45 -39.03
CA GLU A 23 -6.19 53.29 -40.06
C GLU A 23 -6.42 54.72 -39.53
N GLU A 24 -7.65 55.24 -39.59
CA GLU A 24 -8.03 56.56 -39.06
C GLU A 24 -8.31 56.55 -37.53
N ARG A 25 -8.23 55.39 -36.86
CA ARG A 25 -8.64 55.23 -35.45
C ARG A 25 -7.46 55.27 -34.49
N GLN A 26 -7.65 55.98 -33.39
CA GLN A 26 -6.74 56.02 -32.25
C GLN A 26 -7.29 55.14 -31.13
N LEU A 27 -6.56 54.08 -30.77
CA LEU A 27 -6.94 53.14 -29.72
C LEU A 27 -5.98 53.29 -28.53
N PRO A 28 -6.43 53.77 -27.36
CA PRO A 28 -5.59 53.87 -26.18
C PRO A 28 -5.31 52.46 -25.62
N VAL A 29 -4.03 52.14 -25.41
CA VAL A 29 -3.51 50.82 -25.01
C VAL A 29 -2.66 50.91 -23.74
N LEU A 30 -2.50 49.78 -23.05
CA LEU A 30 -1.76 49.71 -21.78
C LEU A 30 -0.25 49.80 -22.03
N ASP A 31 0.49 50.39 -21.08
CA ASP A 31 1.96 50.44 -21.08
C ASP A 31 2.57 49.03 -21.17
N THR A 32 1.96 48.04 -20.51
CA THR A 32 2.35 46.62 -20.62
C THR A 32 2.13 46.06 -22.03
N LEU A 33 1.08 46.49 -22.72
CA LEU A 33 0.70 46.02 -24.05
C LEU A 33 1.55 46.68 -25.16
N GLN A 34 1.98 47.94 -24.97
CA GLN A 34 2.95 48.58 -25.86
C GLN A 34 4.28 47.78 -25.91
N HIS A 35 4.79 47.35 -24.76
CA HIS A 35 6.00 46.51 -24.69
C HIS A 35 5.80 45.16 -25.40
N PHE A 36 4.62 44.55 -25.27
CA PHE A 36 4.29 43.31 -25.97
C PHE A 36 4.30 43.48 -27.51
N PHE A 37 3.72 44.56 -28.04
CA PHE A 37 3.78 44.86 -29.47
C PHE A 37 5.20 45.11 -29.98
N HIS A 38 6.07 45.76 -29.18
CA HIS A 38 7.49 45.90 -29.52
C HIS A 38 8.20 44.55 -29.65
N ILE A 39 7.83 43.58 -28.80
CA ILE A 39 8.40 42.22 -28.79
C ILE A 39 7.82 41.34 -29.91
N LEU A 40 6.55 41.51 -30.28
CA LEU A 40 5.99 40.88 -31.48
C LEU A 40 6.68 41.42 -32.74
N SER A 41 6.91 42.74 -32.81
CA SER A 41 7.63 43.39 -33.91
C SER A 41 9.08 42.89 -34.02
N SER A 42 9.83 42.85 -32.91
CA SER A 42 11.22 42.36 -32.92
C SER A 42 11.36 40.86 -33.18
N LYS A 43 10.30 40.06 -32.95
CA LYS A 43 10.21 38.65 -33.35
C LYS A 43 9.64 38.44 -34.76
N GLY A 44 9.24 39.50 -35.48
CA GLY A 44 8.60 39.43 -36.80
C GLY A 44 7.12 38.95 -36.80
N ALA A 45 6.58 38.58 -35.64
CA ALA A 45 5.25 37.97 -35.45
C ALA A 45 4.09 38.99 -35.35
N LEU A 46 4.30 40.20 -35.88
CA LEU A 46 3.28 41.25 -35.97
C LEU A 46 2.77 41.46 -37.41
N LEU A 47 3.39 40.79 -38.40
CA LEU A 47 3.17 40.98 -39.84
C LEU A 47 3.07 39.62 -40.58
N ASP A 48 2.58 38.59 -39.90
CA ASP A 48 2.51 37.20 -40.38
C ASP A 48 1.08 36.77 -40.80
N ASP A 49 0.22 37.74 -41.13
CA ASP A 49 -1.22 37.59 -41.42
C ASP A 49 -2.06 36.93 -40.30
N THR A 50 -1.52 36.76 -39.09
CA THR A 50 -2.24 36.16 -37.95
C THR A 50 -3.22 37.13 -37.28
N TRP A 51 -4.44 36.66 -37.02
CA TRP A 51 -5.45 37.40 -36.27
C TRP A 51 -5.22 37.32 -34.75
N TRP A 52 -4.87 38.44 -34.13
CA TRP A 52 -4.68 38.57 -32.69
C TRP A 52 -5.94 39.08 -31.98
N TRP A 53 -6.42 38.35 -30.98
CA TRP A 53 -7.46 38.81 -30.04
C TRP A 53 -6.84 39.20 -28.71
N ILE A 54 -7.11 40.43 -28.24
CA ILE A 54 -6.54 41.01 -27.03
C ILE A 54 -7.65 41.69 -26.24
N ASP A 55 -7.93 41.22 -25.02
CA ASP A 55 -9.07 41.63 -24.18
C ASP A 55 -9.27 43.16 -24.09
N SER A 56 -8.20 43.88 -23.79
CA SER A 56 -8.15 45.33 -23.53
C SER A 56 -8.20 46.22 -24.79
N ILE A 57 -8.27 45.59 -25.97
CA ILE A 57 -8.55 46.21 -27.28
C ILE A 57 -9.91 45.73 -27.82
N CYS A 58 -10.16 44.42 -27.79
CA CYS A 58 -11.32 43.78 -28.42
C CYS A 58 -12.60 43.82 -27.57
N ILE A 59 -12.53 44.26 -26.31
CA ILE A 59 -13.67 44.49 -25.43
C ILE A 59 -13.71 45.98 -25.05
N ASN A 60 -14.83 46.65 -25.31
CA ASN A 60 -15.09 47.97 -24.76
C ASN A 60 -15.39 47.85 -23.25
N LEU A 61 -14.37 48.05 -22.42
CA LEU A 61 -14.46 47.91 -20.96
C LEU A 61 -15.40 48.94 -20.31
N ASP A 62 -15.61 50.10 -20.95
CA ASP A 62 -16.49 51.16 -20.49
C ASP A 62 -17.97 50.84 -20.80
N ASN A 63 -18.24 50.12 -21.89
CA ASN A 63 -19.56 49.61 -22.21
C ASN A 63 -19.88 48.33 -21.42
N LYS A 64 -20.51 48.51 -20.26
CA LYS A 64 -20.93 47.42 -19.35
C LYS A 64 -21.77 46.31 -20.02
N GLU A 65 -22.60 46.65 -21.01
CA GLU A 65 -23.44 45.68 -21.73
C GLU A 65 -22.61 44.82 -22.69
N GLU A 66 -21.74 45.47 -23.47
CA GLU A 66 -20.81 44.79 -24.36
C GLU A 66 -19.80 43.94 -23.58
N ARG A 67 -19.17 44.49 -22.51
CA ARG A 67 -18.29 43.74 -21.60
C ARG A 67 -18.97 42.49 -21.05
N GLY A 68 -20.26 42.58 -20.69
CA GLY A 68 -21.06 41.42 -20.25
C GLY A 68 -21.19 40.34 -21.32
N LYS A 69 -21.51 40.72 -22.57
CA LYS A 69 -21.60 39.80 -23.71
C LYS A 69 -20.24 39.18 -24.07
N GLN A 70 -19.18 39.99 -24.13
CA GLN A 70 -17.83 39.54 -24.49
C GLN A 70 -17.28 38.54 -23.47
N VAL A 71 -17.47 38.77 -22.17
CA VAL A 71 -17.09 37.83 -21.10
C VAL A 71 -17.75 36.45 -21.27
N GLN A 72 -19.01 36.39 -21.72
CA GLN A 72 -19.68 35.12 -22.01
C GLN A 72 -19.03 34.38 -23.20
N LEU A 73 -18.50 35.12 -24.19
CA LEU A 73 -17.80 34.54 -25.34
C LEU A 73 -16.37 34.08 -25.03
N MET A 74 -15.70 34.64 -24.02
CA MET A 74 -14.29 34.32 -23.67
C MET A 74 -14.02 32.81 -23.51
N ARG A 75 -15.00 32.00 -23.10
CA ARG A 75 -14.86 30.53 -23.05
C ARG A 75 -14.60 29.92 -24.44
N GLN A 76 -15.36 30.37 -25.44
CA GLN A 76 -15.23 29.89 -26.82
C GLN A 76 -13.96 30.44 -27.47
N ILE A 77 -13.65 31.73 -27.23
CA ILE A 77 -12.45 32.39 -27.73
C ILE A 77 -11.19 31.63 -27.28
N TYR A 78 -11.02 31.39 -25.98
CA TYR A 78 -9.86 30.65 -25.48
C TYR A 78 -9.83 29.17 -25.89
N ARG A 79 -10.98 28.50 -26.01
CA ARG A 79 -11.06 27.09 -26.43
C ARG A 79 -10.72 26.90 -27.93
N ASN A 80 -11.05 27.88 -28.76
CA ASN A 80 -10.88 27.82 -30.21
C ASN A 80 -9.59 28.50 -30.70
N ALA A 81 -8.91 29.28 -29.85
CA ALA A 81 -7.62 29.90 -30.17
C ALA A 81 -6.56 28.85 -30.54
N HIS A 82 -5.84 29.09 -31.64
CA HIS A 82 -4.77 28.21 -32.11
C HIS A 82 -3.63 28.09 -31.09
N SER A 83 -3.28 29.20 -30.45
CA SER A 83 -2.34 29.30 -29.34
C SER A 83 -2.70 30.51 -28.48
N VAL A 84 -2.33 30.50 -27.21
CA VAL A 84 -2.54 31.62 -26.29
C VAL A 84 -1.23 31.97 -25.58
N VAL A 85 -0.92 33.27 -25.55
CA VAL A 85 0.29 33.83 -24.96
C VAL A 85 -0.07 34.54 -23.65
N PHE A 86 0.46 34.07 -22.53
CA PHE A 86 0.32 34.75 -21.24
C PHE A 86 1.48 35.72 -21.05
N TRP A 87 1.20 37.01 -21.25
CA TRP A 87 2.16 38.09 -21.08
C TRP A 87 2.31 38.43 -19.59
N LEU A 88 3.46 38.08 -19.00
CA LEU A 88 3.75 38.27 -17.58
C LEU A 88 4.35 39.64 -17.25
N GLY A 89 5.02 40.27 -18.22
CA GLY A 89 5.67 41.57 -18.07
C GLY A 89 6.86 41.74 -19.00
N LYS A 90 7.50 42.92 -18.94
CA LYS A 90 8.65 43.30 -19.78
C LYS A 90 9.95 42.53 -19.48
N GLY A 91 9.91 41.52 -18.61
CA GLY A 91 11.09 40.96 -17.96
C GLY A 91 11.63 41.81 -16.81
N SER A 92 12.60 41.22 -16.14
CA SER A 92 13.51 41.79 -15.12
C SER A 92 14.81 40.99 -15.17
N ASP A 93 15.88 41.47 -14.55
CA ASP A 93 17.23 40.90 -14.70
C ASP A 93 17.33 39.39 -14.36
N ASP A 94 16.47 38.88 -13.47
CA ASP A 94 16.38 37.45 -13.13
C ASP A 94 15.56 36.58 -14.11
N THR A 95 15.00 37.13 -15.20
CA THR A 95 13.97 36.45 -16.01
C THR A 95 14.53 35.27 -16.79
N ASP A 96 15.74 35.42 -17.32
CA ASP A 96 16.49 34.30 -17.90
C ASP A 96 16.69 33.20 -16.85
N GLN A 97 17.26 33.55 -15.69
CA GLN A 97 17.49 32.60 -14.58
C GLN A 97 16.21 31.90 -14.11
N ALA A 98 15.08 32.60 -14.04
CA ALA A 98 13.80 32.01 -13.65
C ALA A 98 13.29 31.00 -14.69
N ILE A 99 13.39 31.32 -15.99
CA ILE A 99 12.93 30.44 -17.06
C ILE A 99 13.89 29.26 -17.27
N ASP A 100 15.20 29.48 -17.23
CA ASP A 100 16.21 28.43 -17.26
C ASP A 100 16.05 27.47 -16.06
N PHE A 101 15.66 27.99 -14.88
CA PHE A 101 15.34 27.16 -13.72
C PHE A 101 14.00 26.41 -13.85
N ILE A 102 12.96 27.02 -14.44
CA ILE A 102 11.70 26.32 -14.76
C ILE A 102 11.97 25.15 -15.72
N GLU A 103 12.76 25.38 -16.77
CA GLU A 103 13.12 24.34 -17.71
C GLU A 103 14.04 23.28 -17.09
N LEU A 104 14.94 23.64 -16.18
CA LEU A 104 15.73 22.69 -15.38
C LEU A 104 14.85 21.82 -14.48
N LEU A 105 13.99 22.42 -13.63
CA LEU A 105 13.07 21.69 -12.74
C LEU A 105 12.17 20.72 -13.53
N ASN A 106 11.61 21.19 -14.65
CA ASN A 106 10.84 20.37 -15.58
C ASN A 106 11.67 19.26 -16.21
N LYS A 107 12.89 19.56 -16.68
CA LYS A 107 13.78 18.57 -17.30
C LYS A 107 14.17 17.49 -16.30
N THR A 108 14.51 17.85 -15.08
CA THR A 108 14.80 16.93 -13.97
C THR A 108 13.59 15.99 -13.74
N ILE A 109 12.37 16.54 -13.58
CA ILE A 109 11.14 15.74 -13.44
C ILE A 109 10.80 14.91 -14.69
N ARG A 110 11.16 15.35 -15.90
CA ARG A 110 10.89 14.64 -17.16
C ARG A 110 12.00 13.70 -17.62
N GLN A 111 13.12 13.59 -16.89
CA GLN A 111 14.27 12.77 -17.33
C GLN A 111 14.71 11.70 -16.34
N GLN A 112 14.31 11.73 -15.05
CA GLN A 112 14.56 10.59 -14.14
C GLN A 112 13.39 10.32 -13.18
N ILE A 113 13.38 9.11 -12.63
CA ILE A 113 12.41 8.61 -11.63
C ILE A 113 12.86 9.11 -10.24
N TYR A 114 12.92 10.42 -10.06
CA TYR A 114 13.41 11.00 -8.81
C TYR A 114 12.43 10.79 -7.65
N ASN A 115 12.97 10.39 -6.50
CA ASN A 115 12.33 10.55 -5.20
C ASN A 115 12.06 12.05 -4.94
N PRO A 116 10.89 12.45 -4.40
CA PRO A 116 10.65 13.80 -3.89
C PRO A 116 11.80 14.40 -3.09
N GLU A 117 12.53 13.59 -2.30
CA GLU A 117 13.64 14.08 -1.49
C GLU A 117 14.99 14.17 -2.22
N GLU A 118 15.15 13.54 -3.38
CA GLU A 118 16.29 13.81 -4.27
C GLU A 118 16.11 15.15 -4.99
N ILE A 119 14.90 15.43 -5.49
CA ILE A 119 14.53 16.76 -6.02
C ILE A 119 14.76 17.81 -4.93
N ARG A 120 14.34 17.51 -3.70
CA ARG A 120 14.61 18.34 -2.52
C ARG A 120 16.10 18.54 -2.28
N GLY A 121 16.88 17.46 -2.16
CA GLY A 121 18.32 17.49 -1.83
C GLY A 121 19.22 18.08 -2.93
N ILE A 122 18.79 18.03 -4.19
CA ILE A 122 19.41 18.76 -5.30
C ILE A 122 19.10 20.26 -5.14
N PHE A 123 17.81 20.62 -5.13
CA PHE A 123 17.43 22.03 -5.27
C PHE A 123 17.42 22.85 -3.98
N GLN A 124 17.58 22.25 -2.79
CA GLN A 124 17.79 22.98 -1.54
C GLN A 124 19.25 23.41 -1.31
N GLN A 125 20.18 23.00 -2.17
CA GLN A 125 21.58 23.44 -2.08
C GLN A 125 21.70 24.96 -2.26
N ALA A 126 22.58 25.60 -1.47
CA ALA A 126 22.60 27.07 -1.31
C ALA A 126 22.73 27.87 -2.63
N HIS A 127 23.34 27.31 -3.67
CA HIS A 127 23.47 27.96 -4.98
C HIS A 127 22.13 28.08 -5.75
N TYR A 128 21.14 27.25 -5.42
CA TYR A 128 19.77 27.38 -5.94
C TYR A 128 18.92 28.43 -5.19
N LEU A 129 19.38 29.02 -4.09
CA LEU A 129 18.60 30.05 -3.37
C LEU A 129 18.28 31.27 -4.26
N ALA A 130 19.22 31.70 -5.10
CA ALA A 130 18.99 32.75 -6.10
C ALA A 130 17.93 32.32 -7.15
N HIS A 131 18.02 31.07 -7.61
CA HIS A 131 17.11 30.48 -8.60
C HIS A 131 15.67 30.33 -8.05
N TRP A 132 15.51 29.89 -6.79
CA TRP A 132 14.21 29.89 -6.10
C TRP A 132 13.66 31.29 -5.88
N ALA A 133 14.52 32.28 -5.59
CA ALA A 133 14.10 33.66 -5.45
C ALA A 133 13.64 34.27 -6.80
N ALA A 134 14.33 33.96 -7.90
CA ALA A 134 13.95 34.31 -9.26
C ALA A 134 12.61 33.65 -9.67
N LEU A 135 12.45 32.35 -9.39
CA LEU A 135 11.20 31.62 -9.63
C LEU A 135 10.04 32.13 -8.77
N THR A 136 10.32 32.51 -7.52
CA THR A 136 9.32 33.16 -6.65
C THR A 136 8.91 34.52 -7.25
N ARG A 137 9.85 35.33 -7.76
CA ARG A 137 9.54 36.58 -8.49
C ARG A 137 8.73 36.34 -9.76
N PHE A 138 8.99 35.24 -10.49
CA PHE A 138 8.20 34.81 -11.65
C PHE A 138 6.76 34.46 -11.26
N PHE A 139 6.54 33.65 -10.21
CA PHE A 139 5.20 33.34 -9.69
C PHE A 139 4.54 34.51 -8.92
N GLN A 140 5.27 35.59 -8.62
CA GLN A 140 4.74 36.85 -8.07
C GLN A 140 4.36 37.88 -9.15
N ARG A 141 4.60 37.61 -10.45
CA ARG A 141 4.10 38.47 -11.55
C ARG A 141 2.56 38.57 -11.45
N ARG A 142 2.00 39.78 -11.56
CA ARG A 142 0.56 40.09 -11.32
C ARG A 142 -0.46 39.21 -12.09
N TRP A 143 -0.06 38.54 -13.17
CA TRP A 143 -0.90 37.53 -13.82
C TRP A 143 -1.24 36.36 -12.85
N TRP A 144 -0.30 35.94 -12.00
CA TRP A 144 -0.47 34.82 -11.09
C TRP A 144 -1.48 35.03 -9.95
N SER A 145 -1.87 36.26 -9.63
CA SER A 145 -2.93 36.51 -8.64
C SER A 145 -4.32 36.71 -9.23
N ARG A 146 -4.45 37.17 -10.49
CA ARG A 146 -5.75 37.56 -11.10
C ARG A 146 -6.71 36.38 -11.32
N ILE A 147 -7.95 36.47 -10.80
CA ILE A 147 -9.00 35.44 -10.93
C ILE A 147 -9.25 34.95 -12.36
N TRP A 148 -9.37 35.89 -13.33
CA TRP A 148 -9.61 35.62 -14.76
C TRP A 148 -8.68 34.58 -15.37
N THR A 149 -7.45 34.55 -14.89
CA THR A 149 -6.40 33.70 -15.45
C THR A 149 -6.60 32.21 -15.14
N LEU A 150 -7.54 31.83 -14.27
CA LEU A 150 -8.00 30.44 -14.15
C LEU A 150 -8.69 29.98 -15.43
N GLN A 151 -9.58 30.80 -15.99
CA GLN A 151 -10.22 30.55 -17.28
C GLN A 151 -9.23 30.60 -18.44
N GLU A 152 -8.35 31.61 -18.45
CA GLU A 152 -7.25 31.70 -19.44
C GLU A 152 -6.37 30.44 -19.41
N TYR A 153 -6.03 29.94 -18.21
CA TYR A 153 -5.15 28.80 -18.02
C TYR A 153 -5.79 27.45 -18.35
N ALA A 154 -7.09 27.26 -18.13
CA ALA A 154 -7.73 25.95 -18.26
C ALA A 154 -8.43 25.70 -19.63
N MET A 155 -8.81 26.74 -20.39
CA MET A 155 -9.59 26.57 -21.63
C MET A 155 -8.80 26.29 -22.93
N PRO A 156 -7.61 26.89 -23.19
CA PRO A 156 -6.88 26.67 -24.45
C PRO A 156 -6.17 25.33 -24.50
N LYS A 157 -5.93 24.80 -25.71
CA LYS A 157 -5.09 23.61 -25.91
C LYS A 157 -3.59 23.94 -25.85
N ASN A 158 -3.18 24.98 -26.58
CA ASN A 158 -1.78 25.40 -26.69
C ASN A 158 -1.56 26.70 -25.91
N VAL A 159 -0.52 26.73 -25.07
CA VAL A 159 -0.21 27.87 -24.17
C VAL A 159 1.31 28.04 -24.04
N SER A 160 1.75 29.30 -24.05
CA SER A 160 3.10 29.69 -23.63
C SER A 160 3.06 30.91 -22.71
N PHE A 161 3.95 30.94 -21.72
CA PHE A 161 4.17 32.08 -20.84
C PHE A 161 5.32 32.92 -21.40
N TRP A 162 5.14 34.24 -21.51
CA TRP A 162 6.15 35.16 -22.05
C TRP A 162 6.49 36.20 -20.99
N ASP A 163 7.80 36.41 -20.75
CA ASP A 163 8.30 37.44 -19.84
C ASP A 163 9.54 38.08 -20.50
N GLY A 164 9.40 39.33 -20.91
CA GLY A 164 10.35 39.98 -21.82
C GLY A 164 10.47 39.21 -23.16
N MET A 165 11.70 39.05 -23.65
CA MET A 165 11.96 38.31 -24.89
C MET A 165 11.82 36.79 -24.73
N ARG A 166 12.02 36.25 -23.52
CA ARG A 166 11.96 34.81 -23.21
C ARG A 166 10.51 34.31 -23.18
N SER A 167 10.35 33.01 -23.42
CA SER A 167 9.08 32.31 -23.28
C SER A 167 9.29 30.88 -22.79
N VAL A 168 8.33 30.35 -22.05
CA VAL A 168 8.39 28.99 -21.45
C VAL A 168 7.06 28.25 -21.64
N SER A 169 7.14 26.93 -21.82
CA SER A 169 5.96 26.11 -22.12
C SER A 169 5.07 25.84 -20.90
N ARG A 170 3.78 25.63 -21.14
CA ARG A 170 2.79 25.25 -20.12
C ARG A 170 3.20 24.03 -19.28
N PHE A 171 3.70 22.97 -19.94
CA PHE A 171 4.21 21.77 -19.24
C PHE A 171 5.37 22.16 -18.33
N ALA A 172 6.36 22.91 -18.84
CA ALA A 172 7.53 23.23 -18.03
C ALA A 172 7.18 23.98 -16.74
N VAL A 173 6.21 24.90 -16.79
CA VAL A 173 5.68 25.56 -15.58
C VAL A 173 4.92 24.59 -14.65
N GLU A 174 4.16 23.62 -15.19
CA GLU A 174 3.54 22.55 -14.38
C GLU A 174 4.58 21.64 -13.69
N GLY A 175 5.70 21.37 -14.37
CA GLY A 175 6.85 20.64 -13.81
C GLY A 175 7.54 21.43 -12.68
N ALA A 176 7.82 22.72 -12.91
CA ALA A 176 8.40 23.57 -11.87
C ALA A 176 7.50 23.71 -10.63
N LEU A 177 6.18 23.75 -10.80
CA LEU A 177 5.23 23.70 -9.69
C LEU A 177 5.27 22.35 -8.95
N MET A 178 5.43 21.22 -9.65
CA MET A 178 5.61 19.90 -9.01
C MET A 178 6.87 19.82 -8.15
N ALA A 179 8.01 20.32 -8.65
CA ALA A 179 9.25 20.35 -7.87
C ALA A 179 9.14 21.30 -6.67
N GLY A 180 8.47 22.45 -6.83
CA GLY A 180 8.22 23.39 -5.74
C GLY A 180 7.49 22.75 -4.56
N ASP A 181 6.47 21.93 -4.84
CA ASP A 181 5.68 21.18 -3.85
C ASP A 181 6.60 20.34 -2.94
N GLN A 182 7.42 19.50 -3.57
CA GLN A 182 8.33 18.54 -2.93
C GLN A 182 9.46 19.22 -2.13
N CYS A 183 9.83 20.44 -2.52
CA CYS A 183 10.83 21.29 -1.87
C CYS A 183 10.30 22.19 -0.74
N THR A 184 8.98 22.35 -0.60
CA THR A 184 8.37 23.39 0.28
C THR A 184 8.61 23.16 1.78
N ALA A 185 9.01 21.96 2.19
CA ALA A 185 9.22 21.57 3.59
C ALA A 185 10.22 22.46 4.40
N LEU A 186 11.19 23.12 3.76
CA LEU A 186 12.17 24.00 4.43
C LEU A 186 11.72 25.47 4.52
N ALA A 187 10.47 25.72 4.89
CA ALA A 187 9.99 27.02 5.36
C ALA A 187 10.31 28.25 4.47
N PHE A 188 10.36 28.08 3.14
CA PHE A 188 10.47 29.19 2.19
C PHE A 188 9.24 30.10 2.31
N LYS A 189 9.36 31.21 3.05
CA LYS A 189 8.27 32.16 3.35
C LYS A 189 7.87 32.99 2.12
N GLY A 190 7.19 32.35 1.17
CA GLY A 190 6.65 32.92 -0.06
C GLY A 190 5.49 32.11 -0.65
N THR A 191 4.78 31.33 0.18
CA THR A 191 3.85 30.27 -0.25
C THR A 191 2.64 30.75 -1.04
N SER A 192 2.24 32.02 -0.96
CA SER A 192 1.10 32.58 -1.70
C SER A 192 1.22 32.43 -3.22
N ALA A 193 2.40 32.71 -3.78
CA ALA A 193 2.69 32.60 -5.20
C ALA A 193 2.57 31.15 -5.71
N PHE A 194 3.10 30.20 -4.93
CA PHE A 194 2.98 28.77 -5.23
C PHE A 194 1.55 28.25 -5.08
N ARG A 195 0.81 28.65 -4.02
CA ARG A 195 -0.62 28.32 -3.83
C ARG A 195 -1.48 28.73 -5.03
N GLN A 196 -1.21 29.90 -5.59
CA GLN A 196 -1.86 30.39 -6.80
C GLN A 196 -1.49 29.54 -8.04
N GLY A 197 -0.23 29.11 -8.18
CA GLY A 197 0.17 28.13 -9.20
C GLY A 197 -0.52 26.77 -9.05
N PHE A 198 -0.55 26.20 -7.85
CA PHE A 198 -1.18 24.91 -7.55
C PHE A 198 -2.68 24.91 -7.82
N SER A 199 -3.39 25.97 -7.46
CA SER A 199 -4.84 26.06 -7.67
C SER A 199 -5.20 26.04 -9.16
N ARG A 200 -4.40 26.68 -10.04
CA ARG A 200 -4.54 26.54 -11.51
C ARG A 200 -4.33 25.10 -11.98
N ARG A 201 -3.26 24.44 -11.54
CA ARG A 201 -2.96 23.04 -11.88
C ARG A 201 -4.06 22.08 -11.40
N ARG A 202 -4.61 22.30 -10.20
CA ARG A 202 -5.75 21.54 -9.65
C ARG A 202 -7.02 21.75 -10.48
N VAL A 203 -7.41 23.00 -10.74
CA VAL A 203 -8.58 23.36 -11.55
C VAL A 203 -8.47 22.81 -12.97
N ARG A 204 -7.30 22.91 -13.60
CA ARG A 204 -7.07 22.31 -14.93
C ARG A 204 -7.21 20.78 -14.88
N ARG A 205 -6.58 20.08 -13.92
CA ARG A 205 -6.72 18.61 -13.81
C ARG A 205 -8.18 18.17 -13.62
N LEU A 206 -8.97 18.94 -12.87
CA LEU A 206 -10.41 18.73 -12.71
C LEU A 206 -11.19 18.96 -14.02
N CYS A 207 -10.78 19.93 -14.83
CA CYS A 207 -11.34 20.15 -16.17
C CYS A 207 -10.96 19.03 -17.14
N ASP A 208 -9.68 18.63 -17.18
CA ASP A 208 -9.15 17.63 -18.11
C ASP A 208 -9.81 16.25 -17.89
N LEU A 209 -9.98 15.81 -16.64
CA LEU A 209 -10.76 14.60 -16.27
C LEU A 209 -12.22 14.65 -16.76
N GLY A 210 -12.81 15.85 -16.82
CA GLY A 210 -14.17 16.07 -17.32
C GLY A 210 -14.31 16.01 -18.85
N HIS A 211 -13.23 15.76 -19.59
CA HIS A 211 -13.23 15.60 -21.04
C HIS A 211 -12.98 14.15 -21.52
N GLU A 212 -12.81 13.20 -20.61
CA GLU A 212 -12.56 11.79 -20.96
C GLU A 212 -13.85 11.08 -21.48
N PRO A 213 -13.74 10.17 -22.46
CA PRO A 213 -14.91 9.48 -23.03
C PRO A 213 -15.64 8.62 -21.98
N GLY A 214 -16.86 9.02 -21.63
CA GLY A 214 -17.71 8.33 -20.65
C GLY A 214 -17.86 9.05 -19.30
N ALA A 215 -17.02 10.05 -19.01
CA ALA A 215 -17.16 10.86 -17.80
C ALA A 215 -18.43 11.73 -17.83
N LYS A 216 -19.09 11.90 -16.68
CA LYS A 216 -20.13 12.92 -16.46
C LYS A 216 -19.51 14.16 -15.78
N PRO A 217 -20.03 15.37 -16.04
CA PRO A 217 -19.17 16.55 -16.13
C PRO A 217 -18.79 17.24 -14.81
N SER A 218 -17.83 18.15 -14.98
CA SER A 218 -17.05 18.98 -14.06
C SER A 218 -17.69 19.57 -12.78
N ILE A 219 -16.78 20.04 -11.92
CA ILE A 219 -16.99 20.86 -10.71
C ILE A 219 -18.05 21.96 -10.84
N SER A 220 -18.75 22.22 -9.73
CA SER A 220 -19.75 23.30 -9.58
C SER A 220 -19.12 24.67 -9.30
N LEU A 221 -19.86 25.73 -9.62
CA LEU A 221 -19.42 27.13 -9.50
C LEU A 221 -19.19 27.55 -8.04
N ILE A 222 -19.98 27.03 -7.10
CA ILE A 222 -19.79 27.28 -5.68
C ILE A 222 -18.53 26.61 -5.13
N ALA A 223 -18.21 25.40 -5.59
CA ALA A 223 -16.97 24.72 -5.24
C ALA A 223 -15.75 25.43 -5.86
N LEU A 224 -15.84 25.86 -7.13
CA LEU A 224 -14.81 26.68 -7.77
C LEU A 224 -14.54 27.98 -6.97
N ALA A 225 -15.59 28.70 -6.56
CA ALA A 225 -15.46 29.93 -5.79
C ALA A 225 -14.73 29.72 -4.45
N ALA A 226 -15.00 28.60 -3.77
CA ALA A 226 -14.28 28.22 -2.55
C ALA A 226 -12.80 27.87 -2.82
N TYR A 227 -12.46 27.18 -3.91
CA TYR A 227 -11.06 26.89 -4.26
C TYR A 227 -10.30 28.12 -4.80
N SER A 228 -10.99 29.17 -5.25
CA SER A 228 -10.38 30.37 -5.84
C SER A 228 -10.49 31.65 -5.00
N SER A 229 -10.88 31.55 -3.72
CA SER A 229 -10.99 32.71 -2.82
C SER A 229 -9.69 33.51 -2.67
N CYS A 230 -8.55 32.86 -2.84
CA CYS A 230 -7.18 33.40 -2.73
C CYS A 230 -6.66 34.15 -3.98
N TYR A 231 -7.57 34.55 -4.87
CA TYR A 231 -7.27 35.28 -6.10
C TYR A 231 -7.72 36.73 -6.05
N ASP A 232 -6.95 37.61 -6.69
CA ASP A 232 -7.25 39.02 -6.86
C ASP A 232 -8.34 39.22 -7.91
N ALA A 233 -9.34 40.02 -7.56
CA ALA A 233 -10.27 40.64 -8.50
C ALA A 233 -10.14 42.17 -8.40
N THR A 234 -10.18 42.87 -9.55
CA THR A 234 -10.24 44.35 -9.58
C THR A 234 -11.69 44.86 -9.51
N ASP A 235 -12.64 43.95 -9.69
CA ASP A 235 -14.08 44.15 -9.64
C ASP A 235 -14.63 42.87 -8.98
N ASP A 236 -15.15 42.92 -7.75
CA ASP A 236 -15.40 41.70 -6.96
C ASP A 236 -16.45 40.75 -7.56
N ARG A 237 -17.25 41.22 -8.53
CA ARG A 237 -18.14 40.36 -9.34
C ARG A 237 -17.34 39.36 -10.19
N ASP A 238 -16.11 39.73 -10.58
CA ASP A 238 -15.19 38.86 -11.31
C ASP A 238 -14.71 37.66 -10.50
N ARG A 239 -14.86 37.67 -9.17
CA ARG A 239 -14.61 36.49 -8.30
C ARG A 239 -15.50 35.30 -8.65
N LEU A 240 -16.67 35.55 -9.24
CA LEU A 240 -17.54 34.53 -9.82
C LEU A 240 -17.50 34.54 -11.36
N TYR A 241 -17.49 35.70 -12.02
CA TYR A 241 -17.47 35.75 -13.49
C TYR A 241 -16.20 35.16 -14.11
N GLY A 242 -15.03 35.32 -13.47
CA GLY A 242 -13.73 34.83 -13.97
C GLY A 242 -13.49 33.32 -13.87
N ILE A 243 -14.34 32.61 -13.12
CA ILE A 243 -14.35 31.14 -13.00
C ILE A 243 -15.58 30.49 -13.64
N ARG A 244 -16.63 31.28 -13.96
CA ARG A 244 -17.90 30.83 -14.54
C ARG A 244 -17.73 29.85 -15.70
N ALA A 245 -16.78 30.09 -16.61
CA ALA A 245 -16.55 29.24 -17.78
C ALA A 245 -16.09 27.81 -17.46
N LEU A 246 -15.64 27.54 -16.23
CA LEU A 246 -15.09 26.26 -15.78
C LEU A 246 -16.15 25.37 -15.13
N ALA A 247 -17.29 25.95 -14.76
CA ALA A 247 -18.35 25.29 -14.00
C ALA A 247 -19.31 24.47 -14.87
N THR A 248 -19.86 23.38 -14.32
CA THR A 248 -21.03 22.68 -14.90
C THR A 248 -22.26 23.58 -14.94
N ASP A 249 -22.57 24.16 -13.79
CA ASP A 249 -23.71 25.02 -13.45
C ASP A 249 -23.46 26.50 -13.81
N SER A 250 -22.61 26.76 -14.80
CA SER A 250 -22.27 28.11 -15.30
C SER A 250 -23.48 28.97 -15.71
N PHE A 251 -24.64 28.36 -15.96
CA PHE A 251 -25.91 29.01 -16.27
C PHE A 251 -26.64 29.58 -15.03
N LEU A 252 -26.21 29.26 -13.81
CA LEU A 252 -26.75 29.83 -12.56
C LEU A 252 -26.24 31.25 -12.26
N LEU A 253 -25.36 31.78 -13.11
CA LEU A 253 -24.77 33.10 -12.97
C LEU A 253 -24.87 33.86 -14.29
N ASP A 254 -25.65 34.95 -14.30
CA ASP A 254 -25.68 35.90 -15.41
C ASP A 254 -24.59 36.98 -15.26
N VAL A 255 -23.85 37.20 -16.35
CA VAL A 255 -22.78 38.21 -16.40
C VAL A 255 -23.37 39.59 -16.69
N ASN A 256 -23.45 40.44 -15.67
CA ASN A 256 -24.07 41.76 -15.76
C ASN A 256 -23.35 42.81 -14.88
N TYR A 257 -22.55 43.67 -15.51
CA TYR A 257 -21.79 44.74 -14.85
C TYR A 257 -22.62 45.97 -14.43
N ALA A 258 -23.94 45.96 -14.63
CA ALA A 258 -24.85 46.99 -14.10
C ALA A 258 -25.31 46.70 -12.65
N LEU A 259 -25.27 45.44 -12.19
CA LEU A 259 -25.64 45.04 -10.82
C LEU A 259 -24.54 45.36 -9.80
N SER A 260 -24.86 45.50 -8.51
CA SER A 260 -23.83 45.61 -7.45
C SER A 260 -23.14 44.26 -7.19
N VAL A 261 -22.07 44.25 -6.39
CA VAL A 261 -21.38 43.01 -5.99
C VAL A 261 -22.34 42.11 -5.20
N GLU A 262 -23.04 42.72 -4.24
CA GLU A 262 -23.97 42.07 -3.33
C GLU A 262 -25.16 41.48 -4.07
N GLU A 263 -25.70 42.21 -5.05
CA GLU A 263 -26.80 41.75 -5.90
C GLU A 263 -26.38 40.55 -6.77
N VAL A 264 -25.12 40.48 -7.24
CA VAL A 264 -24.60 39.33 -7.98
C VAL A 264 -24.43 38.10 -7.10
N TYR A 265 -23.88 38.24 -5.89
CA TYR A 265 -23.70 37.11 -4.96
C TYR A 265 -25.06 36.62 -4.41
N LEU A 266 -25.98 37.54 -4.13
CA LEU A 266 -27.35 37.25 -3.72
C LEU A 266 -28.09 36.47 -4.82
N ARG A 267 -28.05 36.95 -6.07
CA ARG A 267 -28.66 36.25 -7.22
C ARG A 267 -28.04 34.88 -7.44
N PHE A 268 -26.71 34.75 -7.42
CA PHE A 268 -26.06 33.45 -7.59
C PHE A 268 -26.47 32.45 -6.50
N THR A 269 -26.42 32.86 -5.23
CA THR A 269 -26.79 32.00 -4.10
C THR A 269 -28.27 31.60 -4.16
N LYS A 270 -29.14 32.56 -4.54
CA LYS A 270 -30.55 32.29 -4.83
C LYS A 270 -30.73 31.30 -5.97
N SER A 271 -30.09 31.50 -7.12
CA SER A 271 -30.16 30.59 -8.29
C SER A 271 -29.63 29.19 -7.97
N PHE A 272 -28.59 29.06 -7.12
CA PHE A 272 -28.11 27.78 -6.61
C PHE A 272 -29.18 27.04 -5.81
N ILE A 273 -29.78 27.71 -4.82
CA ILE A 273 -30.87 27.16 -3.99
C ILE A 273 -32.10 26.82 -4.86
N GLU A 274 -32.45 27.70 -5.81
CA GLU A 274 -33.57 27.55 -6.73
C GLU A 274 -33.41 26.39 -7.72
N TYR A 275 -32.20 26.13 -8.21
CA TYR A 275 -31.91 25.04 -9.15
C TYR A 275 -31.67 23.69 -8.44
N TYR A 276 -30.72 23.64 -7.49
CA TYR A 276 -30.33 22.40 -6.83
C TYR A 276 -31.27 21.93 -5.72
N LYS A 277 -32.22 22.77 -5.30
CA LYS A 277 -33.14 22.51 -4.16
C LYS A 277 -32.41 22.21 -2.84
N SER A 278 -31.19 22.72 -2.68
CA SER A 278 -30.37 22.56 -1.48
C SER A 278 -29.99 23.90 -0.85
N LEU A 279 -29.77 23.89 0.47
CA LEU A 279 -29.31 25.02 1.27
C LEU A 279 -27.79 24.99 1.54
N ASP A 280 -27.03 24.08 0.91
CA ASP A 280 -25.59 23.89 1.10
C ASP A 280 -24.74 25.16 0.95
N ALA A 281 -25.21 26.12 0.15
CA ALA A 281 -24.54 27.41 0.00
C ALA A 281 -24.40 28.17 1.33
N ILE A 282 -25.33 27.98 2.27
CA ILE A 282 -25.30 28.61 3.60
C ILE A 282 -24.16 28.05 4.45
N CYS A 283 -23.75 26.78 4.24
CA CYS A 283 -22.61 26.18 4.94
C CYS A 283 -21.30 26.92 4.65
N PHE A 284 -21.21 27.61 3.50
CA PHE A 284 -20.08 28.48 3.16
C PHE A 284 -20.21 29.89 3.76
N ALA A 285 -21.42 30.37 4.11
CA ALA A 285 -21.63 31.74 4.58
C ALA A 285 -21.03 32.03 5.97
N SER A 286 -20.74 31.00 6.78
CA SER A 286 -19.98 31.15 8.03
C SER A 286 -18.49 31.38 7.77
N ILE A 287 -17.89 30.59 6.87
CA ILE A 287 -16.47 30.69 6.46
C ILE A 287 -16.22 31.98 5.68
N TYR A 288 -17.11 32.28 4.74
CA TYR A 288 -17.13 33.50 3.93
C TYR A 288 -18.10 34.52 4.53
N SER A 289 -17.90 34.80 5.83
CA SER A 289 -18.74 35.75 6.59
C SER A 289 -18.74 37.14 5.93
N PRO A 290 -19.89 37.84 5.86
CA PRO A 290 -19.98 39.20 5.35
C PRO A 290 -19.05 40.18 6.09
N SER A 291 -18.36 41.01 5.31
CA SER A 291 -17.49 42.06 5.87
C SER A 291 -18.30 43.09 6.68
N ALA A 292 -17.68 43.71 7.70
CA ALA A 292 -18.34 44.73 8.52
C ALA A 292 -18.78 45.93 7.64
N GLY A 293 -20.11 46.14 7.53
CA GLY A 293 -20.72 47.13 6.64
C GLY A 293 -21.26 46.57 5.31
N SER A 294 -21.13 45.27 5.06
CA SER A 294 -21.78 44.59 3.92
C SER A 294 -23.30 44.62 4.05
N SER A 295 -24.00 44.79 2.93
CA SER A 295 -25.47 44.69 2.83
C SER A 295 -25.95 43.27 2.46
N LEU A 296 -25.03 42.30 2.37
CA LEU A 296 -25.39 40.90 2.12
C LEU A 296 -26.13 40.28 3.31
N PRO A 297 -27.14 39.43 3.05
CA PRO A 297 -27.73 38.59 4.09
C PRO A 297 -26.71 37.60 4.66
N SER A 298 -26.87 37.24 5.94
CA SER A 298 -26.01 36.26 6.63
C SER A 298 -26.05 34.84 6.08
N TRP A 299 -26.97 34.53 5.16
CA TRP A 299 -27.06 33.25 4.46
C TRP A 299 -26.37 33.26 3.08
N VAL A 300 -25.86 34.41 2.63
CA VAL A 300 -25.13 34.56 1.37
C VAL A 300 -23.62 34.61 1.64
N PRO A 301 -22.82 33.69 1.09
CA PRO A 301 -21.35 33.77 1.17
C PRO A 301 -20.81 35.06 0.54
N ASP A 302 -20.03 35.81 1.31
CA ASP A 302 -19.34 37.01 0.84
C ASP A 302 -17.98 36.64 0.26
N TRP A 303 -17.95 36.27 -1.03
CA TRP A 303 -16.74 35.82 -1.73
C TRP A 303 -15.60 36.86 -1.79
N ARG A 304 -15.82 38.10 -1.32
CA ARG A 304 -14.75 39.09 -1.07
C ARG A 304 -13.82 38.63 0.04
N THR A 305 -14.31 37.84 1.00
CA THR A 305 -13.54 37.27 2.10
C THR A 305 -12.53 36.25 1.58
N THR A 306 -11.25 36.62 1.63
CA THR A 306 -10.13 35.76 1.26
C THR A 306 -9.87 34.71 2.34
N THR A 307 -9.75 33.44 1.94
CA THR A 307 -9.52 32.29 2.84
C THR A 307 -8.34 31.44 2.35
N ASP A 308 -7.95 30.43 3.13
CA ASP A 308 -7.01 29.41 2.67
C ASP A 308 -7.75 28.39 1.76
N PRO A 309 -7.26 28.07 0.54
CA PRO A 309 -7.92 27.17 -0.43
C PRO A 309 -7.98 25.67 -0.01
N LEU A 310 -7.79 25.39 1.29
CA LEU A 310 -7.92 24.09 1.94
C LEU A 310 -9.01 24.06 3.04
N VAL A 311 -9.70 25.17 3.29
CA VAL A 311 -10.76 25.27 4.32
C VAL A 311 -12.14 24.95 3.71
N PHE A 312 -12.82 23.95 4.27
CA PHE A 312 -14.15 23.49 3.82
C PHE A 312 -15.10 23.30 5.01
N PRO A 313 -16.41 23.58 4.86
CA PRO A 313 -17.37 23.43 5.95
C PRO A 313 -17.68 21.97 6.27
N LEU A 314 -17.75 21.64 7.56
CA LEU A 314 -17.81 20.28 8.08
C LEU A 314 -19.12 19.51 7.76
N MET A 315 -20.20 20.23 7.41
CA MET A 315 -21.55 19.67 7.25
C MET A 315 -22.22 20.18 5.97
N VAL A 316 -21.64 19.87 4.80
CA VAL A 316 -22.33 20.00 3.51
C VAL A 316 -23.22 18.77 3.30
N SER A 317 -24.47 18.97 2.93
CA SER A 317 -25.46 17.91 2.74
C SER A 317 -25.27 17.22 1.38
N GLN A 318 -25.04 15.92 1.38
CA GLN A 318 -24.98 15.10 0.15
C GLN A 318 -26.39 14.77 -0.40
N SER A 319 -27.38 15.65 -0.16
CA SER A 319 -28.82 15.37 -0.33
C SER A 319 -29.38 15.66 -1.72
N ALA A 320 -28.68 16.43 -2.56
CA ALA A 320 -29.16 16.78 -3.88
C ALA A 320 -29.21 15.54 -4.79
N ARG A 321 -30.44 15.07 -5.09
CA ARG A 321 -30.75 13.80 -5.78
C ARG A 321 -30.02 13.55 -7.11
N THR A 322 -29.43 14.57 -7.73
CA THR A 322 -28.46 14.44 -8.82
C THR A 322 -27.42 15.56 -8.77
N HIS A 323 -26.14 15.19 -8.65
CA HIS A 323 -24.97 15.98 -9.07
C HIS A 323 -24.95 17.48 -8.65
N ILE A 324 -25.04 17.82 -7.35
CA ILE A 324 -24.15 18.91 -6.89
C ILE A 324 -22.74 18.36 -7.05
N GLY A 325 -21.98 18.89 -8.02
CA GLY A 325 -20.63 18.40 -8.32
C GLY A 325 -19.76 18.52 -7.06
N ASN A 326 -19.37 17.36 -6.51
CA ASN A 326 -18.73 17.22 -5.20
C ASN A 326 -17.53 18.16 -5.01
N LEU A 327 -17.15 18.38 -3.74
CA LEU A 327 -15.84 18.88 -3.33
C LEU A 327 -14.69 17.86 -3.61
N ARG A 328 -14.83 17.01 -4.64
CA ARG A 328 -13.95 15.91 -5.03
C ARG A 328 -13.82 15.81 -6.57
N PRO A 329 -12.72 15.24 -7.11
CA PRO A 329 -12.63 14.88 -8.53
C PRO A 329 -13.63 13.77 -8.93
N PRO A 330 -14.11 13.71 -10.18
CA PRO A 330 -15.02 12.65 -10.65
C PRO A 330 -14.47 11.22 -10.53
N ALA A 331 -13.13 11.06 -10.53
CA ALA A 331 -12.46 9.76 -10.49
C ALA A 331 -12.65 8.96 -9.17
N THR A 332 -13.33 9.52 -8.17
CA THR A 332 -13.71 8.82 -6.92
C THR A 332 -15.17 8.34 -6.91
N LEU A 333 -15.86 8.32 -8.06
CA LEU A 333 -17.29 7.99 -8.20
C LEU A 333 -17.55 6.95 -9.31
N VAL A 334 -16.64 5.99 -9.48
CA VAL A 334 -16.60 5.12 -10.66
C VAL A 334 -17.38 3.80 -10.48
N GLU A 335 -17.70 3.40 -9.25
CA GLU A 335 -18.55 2.23 -9.00
C GLU A 335 -20.05 2.55 -9.17
N PRO A 336 -20.79 1.86 -10.07
CA PRO A 336 -22.26 1.95 -10.13
C PRO A 336 -22.95 1.31 -8.90
N SER A 337 -22.17 0.62 -8.06
CA SER A 337 -22.57 -0.13 -6.88
C SER A 337 -22.48 0.65 -5.56
N ASP A 338 -21.74 1.77 -5.51
CA ASP A 338 -21.60 2.58 -4.29
C ASP A 338 -22.93 3.28 -3.95
N PRO A 339 -23.63 2.90 -2.86
CA PRO A 339 -24.87 3.53 -2.45
C PRO A 339 -24.55 4.82 -1.67
N SER A 340 -23.86 5.75 -2.33
CA SER A 340 -23.47 7.07 -1.80
C SER A 340 -24.61 7.67 -0.98
N LEU A 341 -24.33 7.86 0.32
CA LEU A 341 -25.37 7.92 1.34
C LEU A 341 -26.24 9.19 1.17
N CYS A 342 -27.45 8.98 0.65
CA CYS A 342 -28.46 10.01 0.43
C CYS A 342 -29.05 10.52 1.77
N TYR A 343 -28.22 11.14 2.60
CA TYR A 343 -28.62 11.77 3.85
C TYR A 343 -29.45 13.02 3.57
N ALA A 344 -30.75 12.97 3.88
CA ALA A 344 -31.61 14.14 3.94
C ALA A 344 -32.19 14.26 5.36
N ALA A 345 -31.84 15.32 6.08
CA ALA A 345 -32.37 15.62 7.41
C ALA A 345 -33.91 15.74 7.43
N SER A 346 -34.51 16.00 6.26
CA SER A 346 -35.96 16.12 6.03
C SER A 346 -36.68 14.80 5.67
N LYS A 347 -36.00 13.63 5.73
CA LYS A 347 -36.53 12.32 5.30
C LYS A 347 -37.22 12.37 3.92
N ASN A 348 -36.48 12.74 2.89
CA ASN A 348 -36.95 12.90 1.50
C ASN A 348 -37.95 14.05 1.21
N SER A 349 -38.34 14.85 2.21
CA SER A 349 -39.14 16.07 1.97
C SER A 349 -38.30 17.15 1.28
N GLU A 350 -38.86 17.85 0.30
CA GLU A 350 -38.17 18.95 -0.40
C GLU A 350 -37.87 20.12 0.54
N ALA A 351 -36.73 20.79 0.34
CA ALA A 351 -36.38 21.99 1.08
C ALA A 351 -37.28 23.15 0.64
N VAL A 352 -38.28 23.49 1.46
CA VAL A 352 -39.16 24.64 1.20
C VAL A 352 -38.47 25.91 1.67
N TYR A 353 -38.24 26.83 0.74
CA TYR A 353 -37.69 28.16 0.98
C TYR A 353 -38.51 29.23 0.27
N ASP A 354 -38.49 30.45 0.81
CA ASP A 354 -39.02 31.65 0.17
C ASP A 354 -38.04 32.83 0.37
N PHE A 355 -38.09 33.83 -0.50
CA PHE A 355 -37.13 34.95 -0.56
C PHE A 355 -37.82 36.30 -0.33
N GLU A 356 -38.05 36.66 0.93
CA GLU A 356 -38.60 37.96 1.34
C GLU A 356 -37.50 39.03 1.33
N GLY A 357 -37.12 39.48 0.14
CA GLY A 357 -36.07 40.49 -0.06
C GLY A 357 -34.71 39.97 0.37
N SER A 358 -34.17 40.49 1.47
CA SER A 358 -32.92 40.01 2.09
C SER A 358 -33.10 38.77 2.97
N LYS A 359 -34.33 38.38 3.31
CA LYS A 359 -34.60 37.22 4.17
C LYS A 359 -34.81 35.95 3.34
N LEU A 360 -34.11 34.88 3.72
CA LEU A 360 -34.40 33.53 3.30
C LEU A 360 -35.29 32.86 4.35
N LEU A 361 -36.56 32.64 4.02
CA LEU A 361 -37.50 31.91 4.87
C LEU A 361 -37.48 30.41 4.53
N ALA A 362 -36.46 29.71 5.01
CA ALA A 362 -36.43 28.25 4.96
C ALA A 362 -37.44 27.66 5.98
N ARG A 363 -38.47 26.97 5.49
CA ARG A 363 -39.38 26.15 6.34
C ARG A 363 -38.76 24.78 6.58
N GLY A 364 -37.60 24.79 7.25
CA GLY A 364 -36.97 23.58 7.78
C GLY A 364 -37.57 23.15 9.12
N ILE A 365 -37.20 21.95 9.56
CA ILE A 365 -37.32 21.56 10.98
C ILE A 365 -36.12 22.20 11.69
N VAL A 366 -36.35 22.93 12.78
CA VAL A 366 -35.25 23.40 13.64
C VAL A 366 -34.73 22.21 14.44
N ILE A 367 -33.54 21.72 14.07
CA ILE A 367 -32.85 20.64 14.79
C ILE A 367 -32.08 21.28 15.96
N ASP A 368 -32.84 21.68 16.99
CA ASP A 368 -32.31 22.19 18.27
C ASP A 368 -31.62 21.06 19.06
N THR A 369 -32.02 19.81 18.82
CA THR A 369 -31.37 18.58 19.30
C THR A 369 -31.29 17.58 18.15
N ILE A 370 -30.13 16.93 17.93
CA ILE A 370 -29.91 15.99 16.80
C ILE A 370 -30.57 14.65 17.10
N ASP A 371 -31.90 14.60 16.94
CA ASP A 371 -32.78 13.58 17.54
C ASP A 371 -32.72 12.17 16.92
N GLY A 372 -31.58 11.82 16.32
CA GLY A 372 -31.28 10.55 15.68
C GLY A 372 -29.93 10.56 14.95
N LEU A 373 -28.94 9.82 15.45
CA LEU A 373 -27.84 9.34 14.59
C LEU A 373 -28.29 8.10 13.80
N GLY A 374 -27.84 8.00 12.55
CA GLY A 374 -28.29 6.99 11.59
C GLY A 374 -27.79 5.58 11.94
N GLY A 375 -28.72 4.66 12.18
CA GLY A 375 -28.44 3.25 12.48
C GLY A 375 -27.88 2.45 11.30
N SER A 376 -27.31 1.28 11.61
CA SER A 376 -26.85 0.29 10.63
C SER A 376 -28.01 -0.59 10.15
N LYS A 377 -27.76 -1.52 9.22
CA LYS A 377 -28.76 -2.56 8.82
C LYS A 377 -29.37 -3.33 9.98
N ASN A 378 -28.71 -3.37 11.14
CA ASN A 378 -29.12 -4.15 12.31
C ASN A 378 -29.52 -3.28 13.53
N THR A 379 -29.49 -1.94 13.45
CA THR A 379 -29.75 -1.05 14.60
C THR A 379 -30.73 0.08 14.26
N GLY A 380 -31.57 0.44 15.25
CA GLY A 380 -32.52 1.55 15.15
C GLY A 380 -31.83 2.93 15.19
N LEU A 381 -32.64 3.99 15.09
CA LEU A 381 -32.16 5.38 15.23
C LEU A 381 -31.75 5.66 16.68
N VAL A 382 -30.55 6.21 16.87
CA VAL A 382 -30.02 6.58 18.18
C VAL A 382 -30.43 8.03 18.49
N GLN A 383 -31.56 8.23 19.19
CA GLN A 383 -32.15 9.56 19.44
C GLN A 383 -31.34 10.47 20.39
N SER A 384 -31.69 11.76 20.52
CA SER A 384 -30.96 12.70 21.39
C SER A 384 -31.76 13.49 22.41
N SER A 385 -33.07 13.62 22.26
CA SER A 385 -33.94 14.25 23.25
C SER A 385 -34.27 13.30 24.41
N ALA A 386 -34.69 13.87 25.54
CA ALA A 386 -35.38 13.12 26.59
C ALA A 386 -36.88 13.10 26.26
N LEU A 387 -37.55 11.96 26.50
CA LEU A 387 -38.96 11.77 26.14
C LEU A 387 -39.91 12.39 27.18
N ASP A 388 -40.82 13.26 26.73
CA ASP A 388 -41.86 13.90 27.57
C ASP A 388 -42.96 12.93 28.07
N ASP A 389 -42.98 11.68 27.61
CA ASP A 389 -43.86 10.62 28.13
C ASP A 389 -43.06 9.32 28.44
N PRO A 390 -42.73 9.07 29.72
CA PRO A 390 -42.00 7.87 30.13
C PRO A 390 -42.87 6.61 30.26
N GLN A 391 -44.18 6.66 29.94
CA GLN A 391 -45.09 5.50 30.08
C GLN A 391 -45.50 4.83 28.76
N ASN A 392 -45.13 5.38 27.60
CA ASN A 392 -45.53 4.83 26.30
C ASN A 392 -44.81 3.49 25.98
N PRO A 393 -45.53 2.33 25.95
CA PRO A 393 -44.89 1.02 25.80
C PRO A 393 -44.24 0.77 24.43
N ALA A 394 -44.55 1.57 23.41
CA ALA A 394 -44.00 1.40 22.07
C ALA A 394 -42.50 1.74 21.97
N TYR A 395 -41.99 2.59 22.88
CA TYR A 395 -40.60 3.08 22.86
C TYR A 395 -39.66 2.31 23.80
N ALA A 396 -40.21 1.47 24.69
CA ALA A 396 -39.47 0.75 25.74
C ALA A 396 -38.56 -0.40 25.25
N LYS A 397 -38.01 -0.33 24.02
CA LYS A 397 -37.32 -1.48 23.39
C LYS A 397 -36.18 -1.20 22.40
N LEU A 398 -35.66 0.02 22.34
CA LEU A 398 -34.46 0.38 21.57
C LEU A 398 -33.47 1.21 22.41
N ALA A 399 -33.05 0.66 23.55
CA ALA A 399 -31.88 1.16 24.27
C ALA A 399 -30.62 0.79 23.47
N CYS A 400 -30.06 1.75 22.75
CA CYS A 400 -28.76 1.57 22.08
C CYS A 400 -27.64 1.73 23.11
N SER A 401 -26.60 0.91 23.02
CA SER A 401 -25.45 1.03 23.94
C SER A 401 -24.66 2.31 23.63
N PRO A 402 -23.93 2.90 24.60
CA PRO A 402 -22.95 3.95 24.34
C PRO A 402 -22.03 3.62 23.14
N SER A 403 -21.61 2.36 23.04
CA SER A 403 -20.81 1.77 21.96
C SER A 403 -21.45 1.97 20.57
N ASP A 404 -22.77 1.84 20.42
CA ASP A 404 -23.51 2.07 19.17
C ASP A 404 -23.54 3.55 18.77
N ILE A 405 -23.65 4.44 19.75
CA ILE A 405 -23.66 5.90 19.55
C ILE A 405 -22.31 6.35 19.01
N LEU A 406 -21.24 5.95 19.70
CA LEU A 406 -19.88 6.36 19.40
C LEU A 406 -19.41 5.79 18.05
N ARG A 407 -19.83 4.56 17.71
CA ARG A 407 -19.71 3.96 16.38
C ARG A 407 -20.37 4.78 15.27
N SER A 408 -21.49 5.42 15.57
CA SER A 408 -22.23 6.25 14.60
C SER A 408 -21.64 7.65 14.46
N VAL A 409 -21.13 8.25 15.55
CA VAL A 409 -20.33 9.50 15.50
C VAL A 409 -19.04 9.27 14.72
N CYS A 410 -18.30 8.21 15.03
CA CYS A 410 -17.05 7.87 14.36
C CYS A 410 -17.23 7.75 12.84
N LYS A 411 -18.32 7.13 12.38
CA LYS A 411 -18.67 6.97 10.96
C LYS A 411 -18.92 8.29 10.22
N SER A 412 -19.33 9.38 10.89
CA SER A 412 -19.61 10.65 10.20
C SER A 412 -18.36 11.52 9.94
N LEU A 413 -17.20 11.15 10.49
CA LEU A 413 -15.97 11.96 10.44
C LEU A 413 -15.07 11.70 9.20
N VAL A 414 -15.33 10.64 8.41
CA VAL A 414 -14.27 9.97 7.61
C VAL A 414 -14.53 9.93 6.11
N LEU A 415 -15.51 10.69 5.59
CA LEU A 415 -15.85 10.67 4.17
C LEU A 415 -14.87 11.50 3.32
N ASP A 416 -13.72 10.89 3.02
CA ASP A 416 -12.58 11.39 2.23
C ASP A 416 -11.62 12.32 2.97
N ARG A 417 -11.03 11.75 4.03
CA ARG A 417 -9.65 12.01 4.40
C ARG A 417 -8.90 10.68 4.36
N LYS A 418 -7.67 10.68 3.81
CA LYS A 418 -6.61 9.84 4.39
C LYS A 418 -6.26 10.47 5.73
N ASP A 419 -7.06 10.20 6.76
CA ASP A 419 -6.95 10.97 7.99
C ASP A 419 -5.66 10.59 8.71
N ARG A 420 -4.71 11.54 8.72
CA ARG A 420 -3.38 11.35 9.29
C ARG A 420 -3.43 10.93 10.76
N PHE A 421 -4.53 11.22 11.46
CA PHE A 421 -4.70 10.86 12.87
C PHE A 421 -5.04 9.38 13.09
N MET A 422 -5.40 8.61 12.05
CA MET A 422 -6.11 7.32 12.15
C MET A 422 -5.54 6.25 11.21
N ARG A 423 -5.33 5.01 11.68
CA ARG A 423 -4.57 3.99 10.92
C ARG A 423 -5.29 3.34 9.74
N PHE A 424 -6.60 3.47 9.65
CA PHE A 424 -7.43 2.67 8.74
C PHE A 424 -8.33 3.54 7.85
N THR A 425 -8.69 3.03 6.66
CA THR A 425 -9.78 3.60 5.85
C THR A 425 -11.10 2.99 6.28
N MET A 426 -12.10 3.81 6.60
CA MET A 426 -13.44 3.32 6.94
C MET A 426 -14.10 2.53 5.78
N PRO A 427 -14.97 1.54 6.08
CA PRO A 427 -15.50 1.19 7.41
C PRO A 427 -14.81 -0.05 8.04
N THR A 428 -14.12 0.13 9.17
CA THR A 428 -13.60 -0.98 9.99
C THR A 428 -13.82 -0.73 11.49
N GLU A 429 -13.58 -1.73 12.33
CA GLU A 429 -13.77 -1.65 13.80
C GLU A 429 -12.54 -1.07 14.50
N GLU A 430 -11.36 -1.27 13.93
CA GLU A 430 -10.08 -0.77 14.39
C GLU A 430 -10.01 0.76 14.29
N PHE A 431 -10.66 1.34 13.26
CA PHE A 431 -10.85 2.79 13.18
C PHE A 431 -11.71 3.35 14.32
N LEU A 432 -12.73 2.61 14.78
CA LEU A 432 -13.53 3.01 15.94
C LEU A 432 -12.70 2.97 17.23
N HIS A 433 -11.83 1.96 17.38
CA HIS A 433 -10.90 1.88 18.51
C HIS A 433 -9.95 3.09 18.56
N ASP A 434 -9.33 3.44 17.43
CA ASP A 434 -8.43 4.61 17.32
C ASP A 434 -9.15 5.92 17.74
N PHE A 435 -10.43 6.07 17.36
CA PHE A 435 -11.24 7.26 17.65
C PHE A 435 -11.60 7.39 19.13
N LEU A 436 -12.02 6.28 19.73
CA LEU A 436 -12.37 6.20 21.16
C LEU A 436 -11.17 6.52 22.05
N TRP A 437 -9.98 6.05 21.68
CA TRP A 437 -8.77 6.28 22.45
C TRP A 437 -8.33 7.76 22.44
N LEU A 438 -8.36 8.43 21.27
CA LEU A 438 -8.00 9.85 21.17
C LEU A 438 -8.95 10.72 22.02
N CYS A 439 -10.24 10.41 21.99
CA CYS A 439 -11.23 11.02 22.87
C CYS A 439 -10.93 10.75 24.37
N ALA A 440 -10.54 9.52 24.72
CA ALA A 440 -10.22 9.13 26.10
C ALA A 440 -9.05 9.93 26.70
N GLN A 441 -8.00 10.26 25.92
CA GLN A 441 -6.87 11.08 26.43
C GLN A 441 -7.33 12.49 26.84
N LEU A 442 -8.13 13.14 25.99
CA LEU A 442 -8.66 14.49 26.25
C LEU A 442 -9.63 14.50 27.45
N ILE A 443 -10.44 13.45 27.60
CA ILE A 443 -11.42 13.28 28.68
C ILE A 443 -10.76 12.99 30.03
N THR A 444 -9.68 12.21 30.05
CA THR A 444 -8.91 11.91 31.26
C THR A 444 -7.92 13.02 31.63
N LYS A 445 -7.65 13.97 30.72
CA LYS A 445 -6.58 14.98 30.81
C LYS A 445 -5.21 14.32 31.00
N SER A 446 -4.98 13.28 30.21
CA SER A 446 -3.71 12.58 30.10
C SER A 446 -2.57 13.52 29.69
N THR A 447 -1.33 13.17 30.06
CA THR A 447 -0.13 13.88 29.60
C THR A 447 0.30 13.47 28.18
N THR A 448 -0.37 12.50 27.56
CA THR A 448 -0.08 12.05 26.20
C THR A 448 -0.51 13.10 25.18
N PRO A 449 0.38 13.56 24.26
CA PRO A 449 0.04 14.61 23.32
C PRO A 449 -1.01 14.15 22.30
N VAL A 450 -2.02 14.98 22.09
CA VAL A 450 -3.05 14.83 21.06
C VAL A 450 -2.84 15.96 20.03
N PRO A 451 -3.00 15.72 18.72
CA PRO A 451 -2.83 16.78 17.71
C PRO A 451 -3.77 17.96 17.92
N GLU A 452 -3.24 19.17 17.78
CA GLU A 452 -3.90 20.45 18.09
C GLU A 452 -5.26 20.59 17.40
N GLU A 453 -5.37 20.22 16.12
CA GLU A 453 -6.62 20.36 15.35
C GLU A 453 -7.67 19.29 15.71
N PHE A 454 -7.26 18.14 16.26
CA PHE A 454 -8.19 17.16 16.83
C PHE A 454 -8.64 17.60 18.23
N GLN A 455 -7.74 18.19 19.01
CA GLN A 455 -8.08 18.77 20.31
C GLN A 455 -9.05 19.95 20.17
N GLU A 456 -8.83 20.87 19.23
CA GLU A 456 -9.79 21.94 18.90
C GLU A 456 -11.15 21.35 18.51
N TRP A 457 -11.20 20.40 17.57
CA TRP A 457 -12.45 19.74 17.16
C TRP A 457 -13.19 19.13 18.36
N PHE A 458 -12.49 18.42 19.23
CA PHE A 458 -13.06 17.81 20.41
C PHE A 458 -13.58 18.87 21.40
N ASP A 459 -12.81 19.93 21.65
CA ASP A 459 -13.19 21.01 22.55
C ASP A 459 -14.44 21.78 22.07
N TYR A 460 -14.65 21.91 20.75
CA TYR A 460 -15.89 22.41 20.16
C TYR A 460 -17.06 21.40 20.19
N THR A 461 -16.78 20.08 20.22
CA THR A 461 -17.81 19.03 20.03
C THR A 461 -18.26 18.34 21.32
N LYS A 462 -17.43 18.29 22.38
CA LYS A 462 -17.66 17.54 23.64
C LYS A 462 -18.96 17.86 24.38
N SER A 463 -19.51 19.06 24.19
CA SER A 463 -20.75 19.55 24.80
C SER A 463 -22.03 19.16 24.04
N LEU A 464 -21.91 18.66 22.80
CA LEU A 464 -23.03 18.16 22.00
C LEU A 464 -23.79 17.07 22.75
N ARG A 465 -25.13 17.07 22.72
CA ARG A 465 -25.96 16.07 23.43
C ARG A 465 -26.47 14.96 22.52
N ILE A 466 -26.41 13.72 23.00
CA ILE A 466 -26.96 12.50 22.39
C ILE A 466 -27.56 11.63 23.52
N GLN A 467 -28.71 10.99 23.29
CA GLN A 467 -29.61 10.42 24.32
C GLN A 467 -29.84 11.34 25.55
N GLY A 468 -29.73 12.67 25.42
CA GLY A 468 -29.76 13.64 26.53
C GLY A 468 -28.43 13.80 27.30
N HIS A 469 -27.54 12.81 27.25
CA HIS A 469 -26.17 12.86 27.78
C HIS A 469 -25.29 13.76 26.88
N SER A 470 -24.19 14.34 27.39
CA SER A 470 -23.20 14.98 26.51
C SER A 470 -22.32 13.93 25.82
N PHE A 471 -21.71 14.27 24.68
CA PHE A 471 -20.74 13.41 24.00
C PHE A 471 -19.59 13.02 24.95
N GLU A 472 -19.12 13.97 25.78
CA GLU A 472 -18.18 13.69 26.87
C GLU A 472 -18.74 12.69 27.92
N SER A 473 -20.01 12.81 28.32
CA SER A 473 -20.64 11.85 29.24
C SER A 473 -20.69 10.46 28.62
N ILE A 474 -21.18 10.32 27.39
CA ILE A 474 -21.33 9.01 26.71
C ILE A 474 -19.97 8.31 26.56
N LEU A 475 -18.90 9.07 26.30
CA LEU A 475 -17.53 8.56 26.30
C LEU A 475 -17.10 8.09 27.70
N ARG A 476 -17.35 8.86 28.77
CA ARG A 476 -17.09 8.44 30.15
C ARG A 476 -17.89 7.19 30.54
N ASP A 477 -19.20 7.20 30.28
CA ASP A 477 -20.16 6.13 30.53
C ASP A 477 -19.75 4.83 29.77
N HIS A 478 -19.18 4.95 28.57
CA HIS A 478 -18.63 3.82 27.80
C HIS A 478 -17.28 3.32 28.36
N MET A 479 -16.39 4.24 28.75
CA MET A 479 -15.08 3.91 29.33
C MET A 479 -15.20 3.23 30.70
N GLU A 480 -16.22 3.57 31.50
CA GLU A 480 -16.51 2.90 32.78
C GLU A 480 -17.17 1.51 32.59
N ALA A 481 -17.77 1.25 31.43
CA ALA A 481 -18.52 0.02 31.18
C ALA A 481 -17.72 -1.10 30.49
N ASP A 482 -16.87 -0.80 29.49
CA ASP A 482 -16.48 -1.83 28.49
C ASP A 482 -15.05 -1.71 27.90
N ILE A 483 -14.15 -0.89 28.47
CA ILE A 483 -12.78 -0.71 27.92
C ILE A 483 -11.68 -0.87 28.97
N ASN A 484 -10.79 -1.85 28.78
CA ASN A 484 -9.48 -1.86 29.42
C ASN A 484 -8.53 -0.88 28.69
N LEU A 485 -8.30 0.29 29.30
CA LEU A 485 -7.44 1.35 28.75
C LEU A 485 -5.93 1.03 28.76
N SER A 486 -5.52 -0.19 29.10
CA SER A 486 -4.10 -0.63 29.04
C SER A 486 -3.62 -1.03 27.63
N SER A 487 -4.40 -0.77 26.57
CA SER A 487 -4.01 -1.00 25.18
C SER A 487 -3.07 0.09 24.66
N SER A 488 -2.10 -0.28 23.80
CA SER A 488 -1.11 0.67 23.26
C SER A 488 -1.76 1.76 22.40
N THR A 489 -1.15 2.94 22.44
CA THR A 489 -1.62 4.17 21.82
C THR A 489 -1.77 4.07 20.30
N PRO A 490 -2.99 4.24 19.76
CA PRO A 490 -3.21 4.65 18.38
C PRO A 490 -2.30 5.82 17.98
N ASN A 491 -1.45 5.55 16.99
CA ASN A 491 -0.53 6.50 16.36
C ASN A 491 0.55 7.17 17.21
N GLN A 492 0.87 6.68 18.41
CA GLN A 492 2.30 6.65 18.78
C GLN A 492 2.99 5.57 17.95
N ASP A 493 2.32 4.44 17.72
CA ASP A 493 2.74 3.36 16.82
C ASP A 493 2.91 3.75 15.32
N GLU A 494 2.74 5.03 14.94
CA GLU A 494 3.18 5.57 13.64
C GLU A 494 3.86 6.95 13.73
N TYR A 495 3.58 7.80 14.75
CA TYR A 495 4.32 9.07 14.94
C TYR A 495 5.59 8.94 15.78
N ILE A 496 5.76 7.86 16.57
CA ILE A 496 6.96 7.50 17.33
C ILE A 496 7.08 5.96 17.43
N MET A 497 7.23 5.26 16.30
CA MET A 497 7.93 3.96 16.33
C MET A 497 9.42 4.24 16.15
N ASP A 498 10.13 4.37 17.27
CA ASP A 498 11.57 4.64 17.27
C ASP A 498 12.39 3.48 16.67
N THR A 499 11.85 2.25 16.61
CA THR A 499 12.56 1.10 16.05
C THR A 499 11.71 0.10 15.27
N PHE A 500 12.40 -0.66 14.41
CA PHE A 500 11.92 -1.90 13.80
C PHE A 500 11.36 -2.94 14.80
N PHE A 501 11.90 -3.00 16.02
CA PHE A 501 11.58 -4.07 16.98
C PHE A 501 10.14 -4.00 17.48
N ASP A 502 9.61 -2.78 17.56
CA ASP A 502 8.28 -2.50 18.09
C ASP A 502 7.19 -3.01 17.12
N GLU A 503 7.40 -2.88 15.80
CA GLU A 503 6.53 -3.48 14.79
C GLU A 503 6.62 -5.01 14.77
N ALA A 504 7.82 -5.59 14.89
CA ALA A 504 7.98 -7.04 15.02
C ALA A 504 7.29 -7.57 16.31
N ALA A 505 7.35 -6.82 17.40
CA ALA A 505 6.64 -7.12 18.64
C ALA A 505 5.11 -6.97 18.50
N ARG A 506 4.62 -5.95 17.79
CA ARG A 506 3.19 -5.76 17.49
C ARG A 506 2.63 -6.89 16.64
N ILE A 507 3.35 -7.30 15.58
CA ILE A 507 2.95 -8.45 14.75
C ILE A 507 2.94 -9.73 15.57
N PHE A 508 3.94 -9.97 16.42
CA PHE A 508 3.97 -11.15 17.28
C PHE A 508 2.84 -11.16 18.32
N ARG A 509 2.71 -10.10 19.12
CA ARG A 509 1.83 -10.06 20.30
C ARG A 509 0.38 -9.72 19.95
N SER A 510 0.16 -8.70 19.13
CA SER A 510 -1.15 -8.11 18.87
C SER A 510 -1.85 -8.68 17.62
N ILE A 511 -1.13 -9.43 16.78
CA ILE A 511 -1.70 -10.11 15.60
C ILE A 511 -1.55 -11.63 15.72
N LEU A 512 -0.33 -12.16 15.71
CA LEU A 512 -0.09 -13.61 15.61
C LEU A 512 -0.57 -14.40 16.84
N LEU A 513 -0.39 -13.89 18.06
CA LEU A 513 -0.98 -14.51 19.25
C LEU A 513 -2.48 -14.22 19.35
N ALA A 514 -2.94 -13.04 18.91
CA ALA A 514 -4.34 -12.63 19.02
C ALA A 514 -5.27 -13.40 18.06
N ASP A 515 -4.79 -13.84 16.90
CA ASP A 515 -5.58 -14.50 15.86
C ASP A 515 -6.22 -15.82 16.36
N PRO A 516 -7.56 -15.88 16.51
CA PRO A 516 -8.24 -17.08 17.00
C PRO A 516 -8.16 -18.24 15.99
N ARG A 517 -7.95 -17.96 14.69
CA ARG A 517 -7.89 -18.98 13.62
C ARG A 517 -6.64 -19.85 13.70
N LEU A 518 -5.59 -19.37 14.36
CA LEU A 518 -4.36 -20.13 14.63
C LEU A 518 -4.51 -21.01 15.88
N GLU A 519 -5.56 -20.80 16.68
CA GLU A 519 -5.91 -21.56 17.87
C GLU A 519 -4.69 -21.81 18.79
N ILE A 520 -3.97 -20.73 19.10
CA ILE A 520 -2.74 -20.76 19.91
C ILE A 520 -3.06 -21.15 21.37
N PRO A 521 -2.45 -22.22 21.93
CA PRO A 521 -2.69 -22.66 23.31
C PRO A 521 -2.25 -21.64 24.37
N ASP A 522 -2.93 -21.63 25.51
CA ASP A 522 -2.65 -20.70 26.60
C ASP A 522 -1.23 -20.86 27.18
N GLU A 523 -0.66 -22.07 27.19
CA GLU A 523 0.74 -22.25 27.62
C GLU A 523 1.74 -21.53 26.69
N VAL A 524 1.40 -21.37 25.42
CA VAL A 524 2.20 -20.60 24.44
C VAL A 524 1.97 -19.10 24.64
N ARG A 525 0.74 -18.67 24.96
CA ARG A 525 0.44 -17.27 25.32
C ARG A 525 1.24 -16.84 26.54
N ASN A 526 1.26 -17.65 27.59
CA ASN A 526 2.02 -17.39 28.81
C ASN A 526 3.54 -17.40 28.56
N ALA A 527 4.04 -18.33 27.75
CA ALA A 527 5.46 -18.35 27.36
C ALA A 527 5.90 -17.11 26.52
N ALA A 528 4.96 -16.39 25.91
CA ALA A 528 5.25 -15.17 25.16
C ALA A 528 5.68 -13.99 26.06
N GLU A 529 5.33 -13.98 27.35
CA GLU A 529 5.85 -13.00 28.31
C GLU A 529 7.37 -13.08 28.43
N ARG A 530 7.92 -14.29 28.34
CA ARG A 530 9.37 -14.59 28.38
C ARG A 530 10.05 -14.53 27.00
N THR A 531 9.39 -13.96 25.99
CA THR A 531 9.91 -13.87 24.61
C THR A 531 10.20 -12.43 24.20
N SER A 532 11.43 -12.13 23.79
CA SER A 532 11.92 -10.79 23.43
C SER A 532 12.76 -10.79 22.16
N PHE A 533 13.07 -9.61 21.63
CA PHE A 533 13.99 -9.42 20.51
C PHE A 533 15.38 -9.00 21.02
N ASP A 534 16.42 -9.28 20.24
CA ASP A 534 17.81 -8.91 20.53
C ASP A 534 18.04 -7.40 20.22
N PRO A 535 18.26 -6.53 21.23
CA PRO A 535 18.46 -5.10 21.00
C PRO A 535 19.83 -4.76 20.39
N SER A 536 20.70 -5.75 20.14
CA SER A 536 21.98 -5.57 19.42
C SER A 536 21.89 -5.83 17.91
N ALA A 537 20.71 -6.21 17.41
CA ALA A 537 20.42 -6.33 15.98
C ALA A 537 20.09 -4.96 15.34
N LEU A 538 19.92 -4.91 14.02
CA LEU A 538 19.63 -3.66 13.30
C LEU A 538 18.24 -3.11 13.64
N SER A 539 18.19 -1.85 14.10
CA SER A 539 16.96 -1.15 14.51
C SER A 539 16.14 -0.56 13.34
N LYS A 540 16.55 -0.79 12.08
CA LYS A 540 15.83 -0.42 10.86
C LYS A 540 15.67 -1.62 9.93
N PRO A 541 14.56 -1.73 9.17
CA PRO A 541 14.42 -2.74 8.12
C PRO A 541 15.48 -2.53 7.04
N PHE A 542 16.12 -3.60 6.54
CA PHE A 542 17.19 -3.49 5.54
C PHE A 542 16.89 -4.19 4.20
N LEU A 543 15.85 -5.01 4.14
CA LEU A 543 15.46 -5.70 2.91
C LEU A 543 14.70 -4.74 1.96
N PRO A 544 15.09 -4.66 0.66
CA PRO A 544 14.47 -3.75 -0.32
C PRO A 544 13.07 -4.19 -0.77
N ALA A 545 12.14 -4.28 0.17
CA ALA A 545 10.76 -4.75 -0.01
C ALA A 545 9.73 -3.69 0.44
N PRO A 546 8.58 -3.58 -0.23
CA PRO A 546 7.49 -2.71 0.20
C PRO A 546 6.59 -3.36 1.24
N VAL A 547 6.65 -4.68 1.41
CA VAL A 547 5.94 -5.43 2.45
C VAL A 547 6.91 -5.76 3.59
N LYS A 548 6.38 -5.94 4.79
CA LYS A 548 7.12 -6.04 6.06
C LYS A 548 7.85 -7.39 6.24
N CYS A 549 8.79 -7.74 5.34
CA CYS A 549 9.48 -9.04 5.31
C CYS A 549 10.38 -9.30 6.53
N THR A 550 11.10 -8.29 7.01
CA THR A 550 12.05 -8.38 8.13
C THR A 550 11.28 -8.58 9.45
N GLU A 551 10.17 -7.87 9.59
CA GLU A 551 9.31 -7.78 10.77
C GLU A 551 8.46 -9.04 10.91
N SER A 552 7.82 -9.47 9.81
CA SER A 552 7.05 -10.72 9.75
C SER A 552 7.92 -11.95 10.02
N SER A 553 9.12 -12.03 9.43
CA SER A 553 10.04 -13.14 9.69
C SER A 553 10.47 -13.17 11.16
N ALA A 554 10.83 -12.02 11.75
CA ALA A 554 11.17 -11.93 13.18
C ALA A 554 9.98 -12.32 14.08
N ALA A 555 8.76 -11.87 13.77
CA ALA A 555 7.55 -12.20 14.53
C ALA A 555 7.15 -13.68 14.42
N LEU A 556 7.31 -14.30 13.25
CA LEU A 556 7.12 -15.73 13.07
C LEU A 556 8.19 -16.56 13.79
N TRP A 557 9.45 -16.11 13.78
CA TRP A 557 10.51 -16.72 14.59
C TRP A 557 10.25 -16.57 16.09
N ALA A 558 9.67 -15.46 16.55
CA ALA A 558 9.21 -15.30 17.93
C ALA A 558 8.11 -16.30 18.28
N LEU A 559 7.11 -16.49 17.42
CA LEU A 559 6.05 -17.49 17.65
C LEU A 559 6.59 -18.93 17.66
N LEU A 560 7.47 -19.29 16.71
CA LEU A 560 8.14 -20.59 16.67
C LEU A 560 9.00 -20.83 17.92
N GLY A 561 9.75 -19.80 18.34
CA GLY A 561 10.52 -19.81 19.58
C GLY A 561 9.65 -20.04 20.80
N THR A 562 8.50 -19.36 20.87
CA THR A 562 7.53 -19.45 21.98
C THR A 562 6.88 -20.83 22.06
N PHE A 563 6.45 -21.42 20.94
CA PHE A 563 5.96 -22.81 20.90
C PHE A 563 7.03 -23.79 21.39
N GLY A 564 8.27 -23.63 20.92
CA GLY A 564 9.39 -24.42 21.40
C GLY A 564 9.60 -24.29 22.92
N ASN A 565 9.45 -23.09 23.45
CA ASN A 565 9.63 -22.80 24.87
C ASN A 565 8.53 -23.44 25.74
N ALA A 566 7.26 -23.33 25.33
CA ALA A 566 6.14 -23.97 26.02
C ALA A 566 6.25 -25.50 26.00
N ILE A 567 6.67 -26.08 24.87
CA ILE A 567 6.93 -27.52 24.75
C ILE A 567 8.12 -27.94 25.63
N ALA A 568 9.20 -27.16 25.69
CA ALA A 568 10.35 -27.44 26.57
C ALA A 568 9.96 -27.41 28.06
N GLN A 569 9.16 -26.42 28.48
CA GLN A 569 8.62 -26.32 29.84
C GLN A 569 7.74 -27.54 30.18
N ARG A 570 6.86 -27.95 29.25
CA ARG A 570 5.97 -29.11 29.43
C ARG A 570 6.67 -30.47 29.36
N ARG A 571 7.74 -30.61 28.57
CA ARG A 571 8.51 -31.87 28.42
C ARG A 571 9.59 -32.06 29.49
N TYR A 572 10.24 -30.99 29.93
CA TYR A 572 11.47 -31.04 30.72
C TYR A 572 11.40 -30.23 32.04
N GLY A 573 10.32 -29.49 32.29
CA GLY A 573 10.20 -28.62 33.47
C GLY A 573 11.02 -27.33 33.39
N ILE A 574 11.54 -26.98 32.21
CA ILE A 574 12.45 -25.85 32.01
C ILE A 574 11.67 -24.57 31.71
N GLU A 575 11.72 -23.61 32.63
CA GLU A 575 11.22 -22.26 32.43
C GLU A 575 12.40 -21.31 32.13
N GLN A 576 12.36 -20.67 30.96
CA GLN A 576 13.48 -19.89 30.42
C GLN A 576 12.98 -18.76 29.50
N SER A 577 13.87 -17.81 29.20
CA SER A 577 13.66 -16.78 28.17
C SER A 577 13.88 -17.32 26.76
N CYS A 578 13.29 -16.65 25.77
CA CYS A 578 13.47 -16.85 24.34
C CYS A 578 13.83 -15.50 23.70
N VAL A 579 15.03 -15.37 23.13
CA VAL A 579 15.52 -14.14 22.50
C VAL A 579 15.63 -14.33 20.99
N VAL A 580 15.08 -13.40 20.22
CA VAL A 580 14.99 -13.45 18.76
C VAL A 580 15.91 -12.40 18.12
N SER A 581 16.90 -12.84 17.35
CA SER A 581 17.71 -11.94 16.52
C SER A 581 17.01 -11.67 15.19
N SER A 582 16.60 -10.42 14.98
CA SER A 582 15.94 -9.98 13.74
C SER A 582 16.86 -9.98 12.52
N ASP A 583 18.16 -9.72 12.73
CA ASP A 583 19.21 -9.87 11.73
C ASP A 583 19.18 -11.30 11.17
N VAL A 584 19.31 -12.29 12.05
CA VAL A 584 19.33 -13.72 11.68
C VAL A 584 17.97 -14.17 11.13
N ALA A 585 16.86 -13.70 11.71
CA ALA A 585 15.51 -13.99 11.18
C ALA A 585 15.31 -13.43 9.76
N SER A 586 15.93 -12.31 9.42
CA SER A 586 15.88 -11.71 8.08
C SER A 586 16.84 -12.39 7.12
N MET A 587 18.06 -12.71 7.59
CA MET A 587 19.06 -13.48 6.83
C MET A 587 18.56 -14.88 6.45
N PHE A 588 17.68 -15.48 7.26
CA PHE A 588 17.02 -16.75 6.98
C PHE A 588 16.25 -16.77 5.65
N LEU A 589 15.73 -15.62 5.20
CA LEU A 589 14.98 -15.49 3.94
C LEU A 589 15.85 -15.64 2.69
N PHE A 590 17.17 -15.74 2.87
CA PHE A 590 18.16 -15.89 1.80
C PHE A 590 19.38 -16.71 2.22
N SER A 591 19.27 -17.49 3.30
CA SER A 591 20.44 -18.04 3.99
C SER A 591 21.26 -19.05 3.17
N PHE A 592 20.64 -19.70 2.18
CA PHE A 592 21.34 -20.53 1.19
C PHE A 592 22.39 -19.75 0.37
N LEU A 593 22.20 -18.44 0.12
CA LEU A 593 23.19 -17.60 -0.55
C LEU A 593 24.42 -17.32 0.34
N LEU A 594 24.25 -17.45 1.67
CA LEU A 594 25.30 -17.26 2.67
C LEU A 594 26.11 -18.53 2.94
N LEU A 595 25.64 -19.68 2.44
CA LEU A 595 26.25 -20.98 2.66
C LEU A 595 27.66 -21.04 2.08
N ARG A 596 28.61 -21.53 2.89
CA ARG A 596 29.96 -21.88 2.44
C ARG A 596 30.25 -23.36 2.65
N VAL A 597 30.99 -23.95 1.71
CA VAL A 597 31.40 -25.36 1.68
C VAL A 597 32.88 -25.39 1.32
N GLY A 598 33.72 -25.93 2.20
CA GLY A 598 35.19 -25.84 2.07
C GLY A 598 35.70 -24.38 2.05
N GLY A 599 35.03 -23.50 2.81
CA GLY A 599 35.27 -22.05 2.86
C GLY A 599 34.76 -21.24 1.64
N LYS A 600 34.50 -21.91 0.51
CA LYS A 600 33.98 -21.33 -0.74
C LYS A 600 32.47 -21.07 -0.65
N PRO A 601 31.93 -19.98 -1.22
CA PRO A 601 30.47 -19.78 -1.31
C PRO A 601 29.82 -20.87 -2.17
N VAL A 602 28.53 -21.15 -1.95
CA VAL A 602 27.76 -22.14 -2.72
C VAL A 602 27.79 -21.90 -4.24
N SER A 603 28.01 -20.64 -4.67
CA SER A 603 28.14 -20.22 -6.07
C SER A 603 29.52 -20.43 -6.70
N ASP A 604 30.53 -20.90 -5.96
CA ASP A 604 31.83 -21.26 -6.52
C ASP A 604 31.69 -22.40 -7.55
N PRO A 605 32.30 -22.33 -8.75
CA PRO A 605 32.11 -23.35 -9.79
C PRO A 605 32.41 -24.79 -9.35
N ALA A 606 33.33 -25.01 -8.40
CA ALA A 606 33.67 -26.35 -7.89
C ALA A 606 32.71 -26.85 -6.81
N VAL A 607 31.88 -25.97 -6.22
CA VAL A 607 30.73 -26.35 -5.37
C VAL A 607 29.49 -26.52 -6.24
N ALA A 608 29.26 -25.59 -7.17
CA ALA A 608 28.14 -25.63 -8.11
C ALA A 608 28.13 -26.87 -9.02
N ALA A 609 29.31 -27.36 -9.43
CA ALA A 609 29.44 -28.62 -10.17
C ALA A 609 28.89 -29.84 -9.41
N ARG A 610 28.85 -29.79 -8.07
CA ARG A 610 28.40 -30.93 -7.24
C ARG A 610 26.87 -31.06 -7.21
N TYR A 611 26.14 -29.94 -7.14
CA TYR A 611 24.68 -29.94 -7.15
C TYR A 611 24.05 -29.77 -8.55
N SER A 612 24.81 -29.38 -9.57
CA SER A 612 24.30 -29.24 -10.95
C SER A 612 23.77 -30.55 -11.54
N VAL A 613 24.23 -31.70 -11.01
CA VAL A 613 23.73 -33.05 -11.34
C VAL A 613 22.24 -33.24 -11.04
N TYR A 614 21.62 -32.35 -10.26
CA TYR A 614 20.18 -32.37 -9.98
C TYR A 614 19.35 -31.56 -11.01
N ASP A 615 19.96 -30.76 -11.88
CA ASP A 615 19.31 -30.08 -13.02
C ASP A 615 19.26 -31.00 -14.25
N LEU A 616 18.45 -32.05 -14.16
CA LEU A 616 18.30 -33.07 -15.22
C LEU A 616 17.80 -32.51 -16.57
N THR A 617 17.24 -31.29 -16.58
CA THR A 617 16.60 -30.67 -17.75
C THR A 617 17.28 -29.36 -18.20
N LYS A 618 18.46 -29.03 -17.64
CA LYS A 618 19.29 -27.84 -17.96
C LYS A 618 18.54 -26.51 -17.86
N GLN A 619 17.69 -26.36 -16.84
CA GLN A 619 16.91 -25.16 -16.58
C GLN A 619 17.76 -23.89 -16.48
N MET A 620 19.01 -23.98 -16.02
CA MET A 620 19.88 -22.80 -15.85
C MET A 620 20.36 -22.15 -17.17
N THR A 621 20.08 -22.74 -18.33
CA THR A 621 20.32 -22.09 -19.64
C THR A 621 19.38 -20.89 -19.84
N PRO A 622 19.83 -19.74 -20.41
CA PRO A 622 18.98 -18.54 -20.57
C PRO A 622 17.61 -18.83 -21.20
N TRP A 623 17.60 -19.60 -22.30
CA TRP A 623 16.38 -20.05 -23.01
C TRP A 623 15.37 -20.82 -22.14
N ARG A 624 15.81 -21.46 -21.05
CA ARG A 624 14.94 -22.22 -20.13
C ARG A 624 14.62 -21.45 -18.87
N ARG A 625 15.61 -20.77 -18.30
CA ARG A 625 15.50 -19.96 -17.08
C ARG A 625 14.47 -18.84 -17.24
N LEU A 626 14.60 -18.05 -18.31
CA LEU A 626 13.78 -16.85 -18.55
C LEU A 626 12.33 -17.17 -18.96
N VAL A 627 11.98 -18.45 -19.14
CA VAL A 627 10.58 -18.92 -19.23
C VAL A 627 9.86 -18.81 -17.87
N THR A 628 10.61 -18.66 -16.77
CA THR A 628 10.08 -18.41 -15.43
C THR A 628 10.13 -16.92 -15.14
N ASN A 629 9.17 -16.17 -15.68
CA ASN A 629 9.21 -14.70 -15.72
C ASN A 629 7.83 -14.09 -16.02
N VAL A 630 7.71 -12.76 -15.86
CA VAL A 630 6.50 -12.02 -16.29
C VAL A 630 6.63 -11.57 -17.74
N TYR A 631 5.52 -11.54 -18.47
CA TYR A 631 5.41 -10.98 -19.82
C TYR A 631 4.07 -10.26 -20.03
N PRO A 632 4.01 -9.25 -20.92
CA PRO A 632 2.77 -8.59 -21.31
C PRO A 632 1.93 -9.50 -22.21
N THR A 633 0.60 -9.39 -22.09
CA THR A 633 -0.38 -10.17 -22.87
C THR A 633 -1.15 -9.29 -23.86
N ARG A 634 -1.86 -9.92 -24.80
CA ARG A 634 -2.58 -9.25 -25.89
C ARG A 634 -3.66 -8.28 -25.40
N ASP A 635 -4.30 -8.61 -24.28
CA ASP A 635 -5.32 -7.82 -23.59
C ASP A 635 -4.75 -6.67 -22.73
N GLY A 636 -3.44 -6.41 -22.80
CA GLY A 636 -2.78 -5.35 -22.04
C GLY A 636 -2.56 -5.67 -20.55
N ARG A 637 -2.82 -6.93 -20.16
CA ARG A 637 -2.51 -7.46 -18.83
C ARG A 637 -1.08 -8.02 -18.78
N TRP A 638 -0.72 -8.55 -17.63
CA TRP A 638 0.58 -9.18 -17.37
C TRP A 638 0.37 -10.61 -16.88
N PHE A 639 1.17 -11.55 -17.38
CA PHE A 639 1.11 -12.96 -17.00
C PHE A 639 2.47 -13.48 -16.57
N HIS A 640 2.54 -14.12 -15.42
CA HIS A 640 3.74 -14.83 -14.98
C HIS A 640 3.73 -16.26 -15.50
N LEU A 641 4.64 -16.58 -16.42
CA LEU A 641 4.94 -17.95 -16.84
C LEU A 641 5.85 -18.63 -15.82
N HIS A 642 5.70 -19.93 -15.57
CA HIS A 642 6.69 -20.69 -14.81
C HIS A 642 7.19 -21.89 -15.62
N GLY A 643 8.50 -22.01 -15.83
CA GLY A 643 9.13 -23.19 -16.42
C GLY A 643 9.18 -24.38 -15.45
N GLY A 644 9.26 -24.10 -14.15
CA GLY A 644 9.38 -25.12 -13.11
C GLY A 644 10.72 -25.85 -13.23
N LEU A 645 10.70 -27.17 -13.06
CA LEU A 645 11.89 -28.02 -13.26
C LEU A 645 11.88 -28.73 -14.64
N ASP A 646 10.99 -28.30 -15.55
CA ASP A 646 10.76 -28.89 -16.88
C ASP A 646 10.10 -27.87 -17.83
N SER A 647 10.85 -26.81 -18.19
CA SER A 647 10.38 -25.74 -19.09
C SER A 647 9.97 -26.17 -20.50
N ASP A 648 10.21 -27.43 -20.90
CA ASP A 648 9.74 -28.02 -22.16
C ASP A 648 8.24 -27.79 -22.39
N ARG A 649 7.44 -27.83 -21.32
CA ARG A 649 5.97 -27.69 -21.36
C ARG A 649 5.57 -26.27 -21.73
N SER A 650 6.06 -25.30 -20.95
CA SER A 650 5.79 -23.87 -21.15
C SER A 650 6.29 -23.39 -22.53
N LEU A 651 7.45 -23.88 -22.98
CA LEU A 651 7.96 -23.58 -24.32
C LEU A 651 7.04 -24.12 -25.42
N ARG A 652 6.64 -25.40 -25.34
CA ARG A 652 5.74 -26.02 -26.35
C ARG A 652 4.35 -25.38 -26.38
N MET A 653 3.80 -25.01 -25.22
CA MET A 653 2.55 -24.26 -25.09
C MET A 653 2.59 -22.94 -25.88
N LEU A 654 3.71 -22.22 -25.82
CA LEU A 654 3.93 -20.96 -26.53
C LEU A 654 4.34 -21.13 -28.01
N GLY A 655 4.30 -22.36 -28.54
CA GLY A 655 4.77 -22.71 -29.89
C GLY A 655 6.29 -22.63 -30.08
N LEU A 656 7.06 -22.55 -28.99
CA LEU A 656 8.51 -22.36 -28.99
C LEU A 656 9.26 -23.70 -28.90
N PRO A 657 10.45 -23.82 -29.51
CA PRO A 657 11.24 -25.04 -29.43
C PRO A 657 11.79 -25.24 -28.01
N PRO A 658 11.82 -26.49 -27.48
CA PRO A 658 12.42 -26.77 -26.17
C PRO A 658 13.90 -26.39 -26.01
N ARG A 659 14.62 -26.16 -27.11
CA ARG A 659 16.02 -25.74 -27.12
C ARG A 659 16.20 -24.69 -28.21
N ALA A 660 16.98 -23.66 -27.91
CA ALA A 660 17.52 -22.73 -28.88
C ALA A 660 18.93 -22.35 -28.43
N ASP A 661 19.87 -22.24 -29.37
CA ASP A 661 21.26 -21.87 -29.09
C ASP A 661 21.40 -20.34 -28.98
N VAL A 662 20.62 -19.75 -28.07
CA VAL A 662 20.58 -18.32 -27.77
C VAL A 662 21.08 -18.10 -26.34
N THR A 663 22.19 -17.39 -26.21
CA THR A 663 22.84 -17.06 -24.93
C THR A 663 22.61 -15.61 -24.50
N ASP A 664 22.21 -14.72 -25.39
CA ASP A 664 21.86 -13.34 -25.06
C ASP A 664 20.50 -13.29 -24.36
N GLU A 665 20.46 -12.74 -23.15
CA GLU A 665 19.27 -12.78 -22.29
C GLU A 665 18.14 -11.88 -22.81
N MET A 666 18.46 -10.75 -23.44
CA MET A 666 17.45 -9.85 -23.99
C MET A 666 16.82 -10.40 -25.26
N GLU A 667 17.58 -11.10 -26.10
CA GLU A 667 17.07 -11.85 -27.25
C GLU A 667 16.15 -13.01 -26.84
N VAL A 668 16.44 -13.67 -25.71
CA VAL A 668 15.52 -14.66 -25.13
C VAL A 668 14.23 -14.01 -24.62
N ILE A 669 14.34 -12.92 -23.85
CA ILE A 669 13.19 -12.15 -23.32
C ILE A 669 12.28 -11.70 -24.47
N ARG A 670 12.84 -11.08 -25.52
CA ARG A 670 12.12 -10.61 -26.70
C ARG A 670 11.36 -11.74 -27.40
N ARG A 671 11.97 -12.91 -27.60
CA ARG A 671 11.31 -14.07 -28.25
C ARG A 671 10.20 -14.70 -27.42
N LEU A 672 10.30 -14.63 -26.09
CA LEU A 672 9.23 -15.07 -25.18
C LEU A 672 8.07 -14.07 -25.21
N GLU A 673 8.36 -12.77 -25.05
CA GLU A 673 7.40 -11.66 -25.18
C GLU A 673 6.63 -11.72 -26.50
N GLU A 674 7.35 -11.85 -27.63
CA GLU A 674 6.78 -12.01 -28.98
C GLU A 674 5.84 -13.22 -29.12
N SER A 675 5.89 -14.20 -28.23
CA SER A 675 4.92 -15.31 -28.19
C SER A 675 3.83 -15.16 -27.15
N VAL A 676 4.10 -14.58 -25.96
CA VAL A 676 3.06 -14.34 -24.95
C VAL A 676 2.04 -13.30 -25.42
N VAL A 677 2.50 -12.22 -26.07
CA VAL A 677 1.64 -11.11 -26.55
C VAL A 677 0.67 -11.52 -27.67
N LYS A 678 0.70 -12.78 -28.13
CA LYS A 678 -0.29 -13.35 -29.07
C LYS A 678 -1.61 -13.76 -28.38
N PHE A 679 -1.59 -13.92 -27.05
CA PHE A 679 -2.67 -14.53 -26.26
C PHE A 679 -3.17 -13.58 -25.16
N ASP A 680 -4.42 -13.75 -24.73
CA ASP A 680 -4.99 -13.01 -23.60
C ASP A 680 -4.62 -13.69 -22.26
N ALA A 681 -4.53 -12.91 -21.17
CA ALA A 681 -4.11 -13.43 -19.86
C ALA A 681 -5.01 -14.52 -19.29
N GLU A 682 -6.34 -14.44 -19.50
CA GLU A 682 -7.29 -15.48 -19.08
C GLU A 682 -7.11 -16.79 -19.87
N TRP A 683 -6.84 -16.70 -21.18
CA TRP A 683 -6.55 -17.87 -21.99
C TRP A 683 -5.25 -18.56 -21.53
N LEU A 684 -4.20 -17.78 -21.24
CA LEU A 684 -2.94 -18.30 -20.71
C LEU A 684 -3.10 -18.96 -19.34
N ASP A 685 -3.97 -18.43 -18.47
CA ASP A 685 -4.26 -19.03 -17.16
C ASP A 685 -4.86 -20.44 -17.30
N VAL A 686 -5.88 -20.58 -18.14
CA VAL A 686 -6.58 -21.85 -18.38
C VAL A 686 -5.69 -22.85 -19.14
N GLU A 687 -5.06 -22.42 -20.22
CA GLU A 687 -4.18 -23.26 -21.05
C GLU A 687 -3.00 -23.80 -20.21
N SER A 688 -2.33 -22.91 -19.46
CA SER A 688 -1.20 -23.32 -18.61
C SER A 688 -1.66 -24.25 -17.49
N ASN A 689 -2.61 -23.84 -16.66
CA ASN A 689 -2.92 -24.55 -15.41
C ASN A 689 -3.76 -25.81 -15.62
N GLU A 690 -4.75 -25.79 -16.52
CA GLU A 690 -5.73 -26.88 -16.64
C GLU A 690 -5.33 -27.90 -17.73
N TYR A 691 -4.88 -27.42 -18.90
CA TYR A 691 -4.51 -28.27 -20.03
C TYR A 691 -3.04 -28.77 -19.95
N TRP A 692 -2.05 -27.87 -19.94
CA TRP A 692 -0.63 -28.27 -19.83
C TRP A 692 -0.23 -28.72 -18.41
N ARG A 693 -1.05 -28.37 -17.41
CA ARG A 693 -0.80 -28.62 -15.97
C ARG A 693 0.56 -28.08 -15.56
N GLN A 694 0.79 -26.84 -15.91
CA GLN A 694 2.00 -26.10 -15.73
C GLN A 694 1.68 -24.80 -14.98
N ALA A 695 2.54 -24.42 -14.04
CA ALA A 695 2.28 -23.26 -13.20
C ALA A 695 2.39 -21.96 -14.01
N GLY A 696 1.42 -21.09 -13.83
CA GLY A 696 1.34 -19.75 -14.41
C GLY A 696 0.19 -19.00 -13.75
N GLY A 697 0.16 -17.68 -13.86
CA GLY A 697 -0.93 -16.88 -13.31
C GLY A 697 -0.89 -15.42 -13.76
N ILE A 698 -2.08 -14.81 -13.81
CA ILE A 698 -2.25 -13.38 -14.08
C ILE A 698 -1.64 -12.59 -12.92
N CYS A 699 -0.89 -11.53 -13.22
CA CYS A 699 -0.41 -10.59 -12.20
C CYS A 699 -1.56 -9.67 -11.77
N LEU A 700 -2.36 -10.12 -10.81
CA LEU A 700 -3.48 -9.37 -10.22
C LEU A 700 -2.96 -8.32 -9.24
N THR A 701 -3.65 -7.19 -9.07
CA THR A 701 -3.38 -6.31 -7.91
C THR A 701 -3.87 -6.97 -6.59
N PRO A 702 -3.43 -6.51 -5.40
CA PRO A 702 -3.95 -7.02 -4.13
C PRO A 702 -5.48 -6.90 -3.99
N GLU A 703 -6.05 -5.86 -4.61
CA GLU A 703 -7.49 -5.62 -4.68
C GLU A 703 -8.18 -6.64 -5.60
N GLU A 704 -7.69 -6.80 -6.84
CA GLU A 704 -8.20 -7.82 -7.77
C GLU A 704 -8.09 -9.24 -7.20
N TYR A 705 -7.02 -9.55 -6.47
CA TYR A 705 -6.86 -10.85 -5.82
C TYR A 705 -7.91 -11.07 -4.73
N ARG A 706 -8.05 -10.14 -3.79
CA ARG A 706 -9.07 -10.19 -2.72
C ARG A 706 -10.47 -10.38 -3.29
N ASP A 707 -10.77 -9.69 -4.39
CA ASP A 707 -12.09 -9.67 -5.02
C ASP A 707 -12.26 -10.76 -6.09
N SER A 708 -11.27 -11.64 -6.26
CA SER A 708 -11.38 -12.89 -7.02
C SER A 708 -12.13 -13.97 -6.25
N GLU A 709 -12.51 -15.06 -6.92
CA GLU A 709 -13.07 -16.24 -6.24
C GLU A 709 -12.06 -16.91 -5.30
N GLN A 710 -10.77 -16.96 -5.66
CA GLN A 710 -9.74 -17.56 -4.80
C GLN A 710 -9.47 -16.72 -3.56
N GLY A 711 -9.37 -15.39 -3.69
CA GLY A 711 -9.18 -14.47 -2.57
C GLY A 711 -10.33 -14.57 -1.57
N ARG A 712 -11.58 -14.48 -2.03
CA ARG A 712 -12.76 -14.70 -1.18
C ARG A 712 -12.78 -16.08 -0.51
N ALA A 713 -12.32 -17.13 -1.19
CA ALA A 713 -12.27 -18.48 -0.63
C ALA A 713 -11.21 -18.68 0.47
N LEU A 714 -10.19 -17.81 0.55
CA LEU A 714 -9.18 -17.80 1.60
C LEU A 714 -9.33 -16.66 2.62
N ALA A 715 -10.19 -15.67 2.40
CA ALA A 715 -10.27 -14.45 3.22
C ALA A 715 -10.45 -14.69 4.73
N ASN A 716 -11.10 -15.78 5.11
CA ASN A 716 -11.34 -16.17 6.50
C ASN A 716 -10.34 -17.23 7.03
N GLU A 717 -9.36 -17.67 6.25
CA GLU A 717 -8.30 -18.59 6.71
C GLU A 717 -7.26 -17.88 7.57
N GLY A 718 -6.67 -18.61 8.52
CA GLY A 718 -5.43 -18.19 9.18
C GLY A 718 -4.20 -18.45 8.28
N LEU A 719 -3.01 -18.20 8.82
CA LEU A 719 -1.74 -18.62 8.19
C LEU A 719 -1.65 -20.14 7.98
N TYR A 720 -2.26 -20.92 8.87
CA TYR A 720 -2.34 -22.37 8.81
C TYR A 720 -3.65 -22.88 9.43
N THR A 721 -4.00 -24.14 9.17
CA THR A 721 -5.07 -24.87 9.88
C THR A 721 -4.56 -26.19 10.46
N VAL A 722 -5.17 -26.65 11.56
CA VAL A 722 -4.85 -27.91 12.25
C VAL A 722 -6.14 -28.68 12.56
N GLU A 723 -6.60 -29.45 11.58
CA GLU A 723 -7.87 -30.17 11.61
C GLU A 723 -7.68 -31.58 12.21
N GLU A 724 -8.58 -32.03 13.09
CA GLU A 724 -8.64 -33.45 13.48
C GLU A 724 -9.30 -34.26 12.35
N PHE A 725 -8.71 -35.38 11.95
CA PHE A 725 -9.05 -36.09 10.71
C PHE A 725 -9.00 -37.61 10.88
N LEU A 726 -10.16 -38.29 10.79
CA LEU A 726 -10.29 -39.75 10.95
C LEU A 726 -9.59 -40.26 12.22
N SER A 727 -10.05 -39.78 13.39
CA SER A 727 -9.36 -39.99 14.67
C SER A 727 -9.67 -41.33 15.35
N ASP A 728 -10.76 -42.02 15.00
CA ASP A 728 -11.09 -43.41 15.37
C ASP A 728 -10.90 -43.78 16.86
N GLY A 729 -11.02 -42.82 17.79
CA GLY A 729 -10.78 -43.01 19.22
C GLY A 729 -9.30 -43.26 19.61
N LEU A 730 -8.34 -42.86 18.77
CA LEU A 730 -6.91 -43.05 19.01
C LEU A 730 -6.43 -42.28 20.25
N PRO A 731 -5.63 -42.91 21.13
CA PRO A 731 -5.27 -42.33 22.43
C PRO A 731 -4.23 -41.20 22.33
N PRO A 732 -4.15 -40.31 23.35
CA PRO A 732 -3.08 -39.33 23.51
C PRO A 732 -1.68 -39.92 23.32
N VAL A 733 -0.90 -39.33 22.41
CA VAL A 733 0.46 -39.81 22.10
C VAL A 733 1.46 -39.09 23.00
N PRO A 734 2.10 -39.77 23.98
CA PRO A 734 3.08 -39.14 24.87
C PRO A 734 4.29 -38.62 24.08
N TRP A 735 4.85 -37.48 24.51
CA TRP A 735 6.12 -36.98 23.98
C TRP A 735 7.22 -38.05 24.12
N PRO A 736 8.13 -38.19 23.12
CA PRO A 736 9.22 -39.16 23.20
C PRO A 736 10.07 -38.99 24.47
N LYS A 737 10.33 -40.11 25.16
CA LYS A 737 11.30 -40.14 26.27
C LYS A 737 12.70 -40.18 25.67
N VAL A 738 13.50 -39.16 25.94
CA VAL A 738 14.88 -39.00 25.45
C VAL A 738 15.80 -38.69 26.63
N GLN A 739 17.03 -39.22 26.59
CA GLN A 739 18.10 -38.67 27.43
C GLN A 739 18.67 -37.47 26.68
N THR A 740 18.60 -36.29 27.30
CA THR A 740 18.88 -35.03 26.63
C THR A 740 19.83 -34.15 27.43
N THR A 741 20.78 -33.55 26.73
CA THR A 741 21.61 -32.44 27.22
C THR A 741 21.30 -31.12 26.52
N THR A 742 20.47 -31.14 25.47
CA THR A 742 20.14 -29.97 24.64
C THR A 742 18.74 -29.41 24.92
N TYR A 743 17.88 -30.20 25.56
CA TYR A 743 16.49 -29.88 25.91
C TYR A 743 15.67 -29.35 24.72
N ARG A 744 15.91 -29.91 23.52
CA ARG A 744 15.28 -29.46 22.28
C ARG A 744 13.80 -29.87 22.19
N PRO A 745 12.88 -28.98 21.74
CA PRO A 745 11.44 -29.20 21.90
C PRO A 745 10.87 -30.39 21.13
N LEU A 746 11.45 -30.72 19.98
CA LEU A 746 11.06 -31.85 19.12
C LEU A 746 12.00 -33.05 19.22
N GLU A 747 12.89 -33.10 20.22
CA GLU A 747 13.87 -34.18 20.34
C GLU A 747 13.19 -35.56 20.43
N GLY A 748 13.57 -36.47 19.53
CA GLY A 748 12.97 -37.80 19.39
C GLY A 748 11.70 -37.90 18.53
N VAL A 749 11.14 -36.78 18.05
CA VAL A 749 10.00 -36.79 17.10
C VAL A 749 10.49 -37.23 15.72
N LYS A 750 9.75 -38.12 15.03
CA LYS A 750 10.16 -38.68 13.73
C LYS A 750 9.35 -38.09 12.57
N ILE A 751 10.04 -37.54 11.56
CA ILE A 751 9.40 -36.88 10.41
C ILE A 751 9.86 -37.51 9.09
N VAL A 752 8.89 -37.89 8.26
CA VAL A 752 9.11 -38.29 6.85
C VAL A 752 8.87 -37.07 5.98
N ASP A 753 9.95 -36.56 5.40
CA ASP A 753 9.96 -35.37 4.54
C ASP A 753 9.83 -35.79 3.06
N LEU A 754 8.65 -35.54 2.46
CA LEU A 754 8.36 -35.76 1.04
C LEU A 754 8.26 -34.42 0.30
N THR A 755 9.28 -33.56 0.47
CA THR A 755 9.28 -32.19 -0.08
C THR A 755 10.51 -31.87 -0.96
N ARG A 756 10.37 -30.85 -1.81
CA ARG A 756 11.34 -30.36 -2.82
C ARG A 756 11.27 -28.83 -2.90
N ALA A 757 12.19 -28.20 -3.61
CA ALA A 757 12.35 -26.73 -3.66
C ALA A 757 12.63 -26.08 -2.29
N ILE A 758 11.77 -25.19 -1.76
CA ILE A 758 12.13 -24.31 -0.61
C ILE A 758 11.14 -24.39 0.56
N ALA A 759 9.83 -24.13 0.38
CA ALA A 759 8.86 -24.05 1.48
C ALA A 759 8.78 -25.32 2.34
N GLY A 760 8.25 -26.42 1.79
CA GLY A 760 8.23 -27.73 2.45
C GLY A 760 9.59 -28.15 3.06
N PRO A 761 10.72 -28.06 2.32
CA PRO A 761 12.02 -28.41 2.88
C PRO A 761 12.43 -27.54 4.07
N THR A 762 12.02 -26.28 4.12
CA THR A 762 12.26 -25.36 5.24
C THR A 762 11.50 -25.77 6.49
N ILE A 763 10.23 -26.22 6.38
CA ILE A 763 9.45 -26.77 7.50
C ILE A 763 10.25 -27.89 8.18
N ALA A 764 10.69 -28.87 7.40
CA ALA A 764 11.42 -30.02 7.92
C ALA A 764 12.84 -29.67 8.42
N ARG A 765 13.50 -28.66 7.85
CA ARG A 765 14.79 -28.15 8.36
C ARG A 765 14.62 -27.52 9.75
N LEU A 766 13.61 -26.67 9.92
CA LEU A 766 13.31 -26.05 11.22
C LEU A 766 12.93 -27.10 12.26
N ALA A 767 12.17 -28.13 11.88
CA ALA A 767 11.89 -29.24 12.79
C ALA A 767 13.17 -29.97 13.24
N ALA A 768 14.14 -30.19 12.34
CA ALA A 768 15.44 -30.80 12.67
C ALA A 768 16.30 -29.93 13.60
N LEU A 769 16.31 -28.61 13.39
CA LEU A 769 16.96 -27.63 14.28
C LEU A 769 16.40 -27.69 15.71
N PHE A 770 15.08 -27.89 15.83
CA PHE A 770 14.35 -28.07 17.08
C PHE A 770 14.40 -29.52 17.60
N GLY A 771 15.22 -30.40 17.01
CA GLY A 771 15.57 -31.73 17.52
C GLY A 771 14.87 -32.92 16.84
N ALA A 772 13.96 -32.69 15.88
CA ALA A 772 13.29 -33.79 15.18
C ALA A 772 14.27 -34.65 14.36
N THR A 773 14.04 -35.95 14.30
CA THR A 773 14.76 -36.86 13.40
C THR A 773 14.06 -36.88 12.05
N VAL A 774 14.70 -36.33 11.02
CA VAL A 774 14.11 -36.14 9.69
C VAL A 774 14.75 -37.08 8.68
N VAL A 775 13.94 -37.96 8.10
CA VAL A 775 14.31 -38.76 6.91
C VAL A 775 13.58 -38.17 5.71
N ARG A 776 14.34 -37.55 4.81
CA ARG A 776 13.83 -37.01 3.55
C ARG A 776 13.83 -38.09 2.49
N VAL A 777 12.72 -38.25 1.78
CA VAL A 777 12.53 -39.28 0.77
C VAL A 777 12.57 -38.63 -0.61
N SER A 778 13.66 -38.85 -1.35
CA SER A 778 13.90 -38.24 -2.66
C SER A 778 14.02 -39.29 -3.77
N ASN A 779 13.69 -38.92 -5.02
CA ASN A 779 13.88 -39.79 -6.18
C ASN A 779 14.92 -39.19 -7.13
N MET A 780 16.09 -39.82 -7.28
CA MET A 780 17.18 -39.34 -8.13
C MET A 780 16.80 -39.22 -9.63
N GLU A 781 15.75 -39.91 -10.08
CA GLU A 781 15.17 -39.76 -11.43
C GLU A 781 14.40 -38.44 -11.61
N LEU A 782 14.13 -37.69 -10.53
CA LEU A 782 13.44 -36.41 -10.57
C LEU A 782 14.42 -35.25 -10.35
N PRO A 783 14.31 -34.15 -11.15
CA PRO A 783 15.14 -32.97 -10.96
C PRO A 783 14.85 -32.29 -9.63
N ASP A 784 15.80 -31.52 -9.10
CA ASP A 784 15.60 -30.76 -7.86
C ASP A 784 16.45 -29.48 -7.86
N LEU A 785 16.08 -28.50 -7.03
CA LEU A 785 16.72 -27.18 -7.02
C LEU A 785 18.06 -27.22 -6.25
N GLY A 786 19.11 -27.73 -6.90
CA GLY A 786 20.38 -28.10 -6.25
C GLY A 786 21.05 -27.01 -5.38
N ILE A 787 20.93 -25.73 -5.75
CA ILE A 787 21.57 -24.61 -5.03
C ILE A 787 20.98 -24.36 -3.64
N VAL A 788 19.66 -24.53 -3.45
CA VAL A 788 19.02 -24.44 -2.12
C VAL A 788 19.16 -25.76 -1.36
N LEU A 789 19.34 -26.86 -2.09
CA LEU A 789 19.29 -28.21 -1.54
C LEU A 789 20.31 -28.45 -0.44
N PHE A 790 21.54 -27.98 -0.64
CA PHE A 790 22.63 -28.11 0.32
C PHE A 790 22.28 -27.47 1.67
N GLU A 791 21.50 -26.39 1.69
CA GLU A 791 21.04 -25.79 2.93
C GLU A 791 19.73 -26.42 3.44
N SER A 792 18.85 -26.89 2.55
CA SER A 792 17.56 -27.50 2.93
C SER A 792 17.69 -28.91 3.50
N ASN A 793 18.79 -29.62 3.20
CA ASN A 793 19.12 -30.95 3.73
C ASN A 793 19.89 -30.92 5.06
N LEU A 794 20.20 -29.73 5.60
CA LEU A 794 20.93 -29.58 6.87
C LEU A 794 20.17 -30.24 8.03
N GLY A 795 20.84 -31.15 8.75
CA GLY A 795 20.25 -31.95 9.83
C GLY A 795 19.29 -33.07 9.39
N LYS A 796 19.23 -33.38 8.08
CA LYS A 796 18.37 -34.44 7.52
C LYS A 796 19.19 -35.59 6.94
N ARG A 797 18.59 -36.78 6.91
CA ARG A 797 19.07 -37.93 6.14
C ARG A 797 18.27 -38.03 4.84
N ASP A 798 18.90 -37.84 3.68
CA ASP A 798 18.24 -38.01 2.36
C ASP A 798 18.37 -39.47 1.88
N ALA A 799 17.22 -40.12 1.69
CA ALA A 799 17.11 -41.51 1.28
C ALA A 799 16.42 -41.64 -0.09
N HIS A 800 16.98 -42.48 -0.97
CA HIS A 800 16.45 -42.66 -2.31
C HIS A 800 15.31 -43.70 -2.34
N LEU A 801 14.11 -43.30 -2.78
CA LEU A 801 13.01 -44.21 -3.12
C LEU A 801 12.33 -43.83 -4.44
N ASN A 802 12.07 -44.81 -5.31
CA ASN A 802 11.20 -44.64 -6.47
C ASN A 802 9.79 -45.16 -6.17
N LEU A 803 8.87 -44.28 -5.76
CA LEU A 803 7.50 -44.62 -5.35
C LEU A 803 6.60 -45.18 -6.47
N LYS A 804 7.12 -45.37 -7.70
CA LYS A 804 6.46 -46.12 -8.78
C LYS A 804 6.70 -47.63 -8.70
N THR A 805 7.74 -48.09 -8.00
CA THR A 805 8.03 -49.52 -7.81
C THR A 805 7.42 -50.02 -6.50
N GLU A 806 7.07 -51.31 -6.40
CA GLU A 806 6.49 -51.81 -5.15
C GLU A 806 7.50 -51.78 -4.00
N ASP A 807 8.80 -52.03 -4.23
CA ASP A 807 9.81 -51.89 -3.20
C ASP A 807 9.96 -50.44 -2.70
N GLY A 808 9.87 -49.45 -3.59
CA GLY A 808 9.86 -48.04 -3.20
C GLY A 808 8.64 -47.67 -2.36
N ARG A 809 7.45 -48.18 -2.72
CA ARG A 809 6.24 -48.01 -1.91
C ARG A 809 6.32 -48.76 -0.58
N ARG A 810 6.84 -49.99 -0.58
CA ARG A 810 7.02 -50.85 0.60
C ARG A 810 7.95 -50.20 1.62
N ALA A 811 9.14 -49.74 1.21
CA ALA A 811 10.08 -49.06 2.09
C ALA A 811 9.51 -47.74 2.67
N LEU A 812 8.77 -46.95 1.88
CA LEU A 812 8.07 -45.77 2.42
C LEU A 812 6.99 -46.17 3.44
N ARG A 813 6.24 -47.23 3.17
CA ARG A 813 5.19 -47.77 4.06
C ARG A 813 5.77 -48.31 5.37
N GLU A 814 6.96 -48.89 5.32
CA GLU A 814 7.76 -49.36 6.48
C GLU A 814 8.27 -48.17 7.30
N LEU A 815 8.88 -47.16 6.66
CA LEU A 815 9.37 -45.94 7.32
C LEU A 815 8.24 -45.18 8.07
N ILE A 816 7.06 -45.06 7.44
CA ILE A 816 5.88 -44.40 8.01
C ILE A 816 5.33 -45.13 9.27
N GLN A 817 5.60 -46.44 9.46
CA GLN A 817 5.09 -47.17 10.64
C GLN A 817 5.50 -46.55 11.97
N ASP A 818 6.65 -45.88 12.04
CA ASP A 818 7.16 -45.22 13.26
C ASP A 818 7.28 -43.69 13.11
N ALA A 819 6.73 -43.10 12.04
CA ALA A 819 6.68 -41.66 11.86
C ALA A 819 5.67 -40.99 12.81
N ASP A 820 5.97 -39.80 13.31
CA ASP A 820 5.03 -38.90 14.00
C ASP A 820 4.38 -37.90 13.03
N VAL A 821 5.14 -37.47 12.02
CA VAL A 821 4.69 -36.56 10.97
C VAL A 821 5.08 -37.11 9.59
N VAL A 822 4.16 -37.02 8.63
CA VAL A 822 4.46 -37.10 7.20
C VAL A 822 4.21 -35.73 6.60
N LEU A 823 5.20 -35.18 5.87
CA LEU A 823 5.14 -33.85 5.28
C LEU A 823 5.11 -33.95 3.74
N ASP A 824 4.01 -33.53 3.13
CA ASP A 824 3.77 -33.52 1.69
C ASP A 824 3.96 -32.11 1.11
N GLY A 825 4.92 -32.00 0.17
CA GLY A 825 5.17 -30.80 -0.63
C GLY A 825 5.09 -31.08 -2.13
N TYR A 826 4.35 -32.12 -2.53
CA TYR A 826 4.04 -32.38 -3.94
C TYR A 826 2.74 -31.67 -4.35
N ARG A 827 2.57 -31.48 -5.67
CA ARG A 827 1.34 -30.95 -6.26
C ARG A 827 0.11 -31.72 -5.74
N PRO A 828 -1.01 -31.06 -5.38
CA PRO A 828 -2.19 -31.70 -4.80
C PRO A 828 -2.62 -33.02 -5.45
N GLY A 829 -2.89 -34.02 -4.60
CA GLY A 829 -3.25 -35.40 -5.01
C GLY A 829 -2.12 -36.22 -5.66
N ALA A 830 -0.87 -35.74 -5.69
CA ALA A 830 0.23 -36.51 -6.29
C ALA A 830 0.64 -37.73 -5.44
N LEU A 831 0.85 -37.56 -4.12
CA LEU A 831 1.12 -38.70 -3.23
C LEU A 831 -0.11 -39.61 -3.10
N GLU A 832 -1.32 -39.06 -3.16
CA GLU A 832 -2.57 -39.83 -3.14
C GLU A 832 -2.65 -40.82 -4.32
N ARG A 833 -2.33 -40.38 -5.54
CA ARG A 833 -2.21 -41.26 -6.73
C ARG A 833 -1.10 -42.31 -6.62
N LEU A 834 -0.13 -42.14 -5.71
CA LEU A 834 0.91 -43.12 -5.40
C LEU A 834 0.55 -44.05 -4.22
N GLY A 835 -0.59 -43.80 -3.56
CA GLY A 835 -1.08 -44.56 -2.40
C GLY A 835 -0.60 -44.03 -1.05
N PHE A 836 -0.24 -42.75 -0.95
CA PHE A 836 0.29 -42.11 0.27
C PHE A 836 -0.37 -40.75 0.60
N GLY A 837 -1.62 -40.55 0.19
CA GLY A 837 -2.40 -39.37 0.62
C GLY A 837 -2.89 -39.48 2.08
N PRO A 838 -3.49 -38.41 2.65
CA PRO A 838 -3.86 -38.31 4.06
C PRO A 838 -4.60 -39.55 4.59
N THR A 839 -5.74 -39.89 3.98
CA THR A 839 -6.59 -41.05 4.34
C THR A 839 -5.82 -42.37 4.44
N TYR A 840 -4.81 -42.60 3.60
CA TYR A 840 -4.01 -43.82 3.69
C TYR A 840 -3.01 -43.81 4.85
N VAL A 841 -2.36 -42.66 5.08
CA VAL A 841 -1.37 -42.47 6.15
C VAL A 841 -2.04 -42.45 7.52
N HIS A 842 -3.18 -41.75 7.68
CA HIS A 842 -4.02 -41.84 8.87
C HIS A 842 -4.55 -43.26 9.08
N GLY A 843 -4.88 -43.99 8.01
CA GLY A 843 -5.20 -45.41 8.08
C GLY A 843 -4.05 -46.30 8.58
N ILE A 844 -2.77 -45.94 8.35
CA ILE A 844 -1.62 -46.60 9.02
C ILE A 844 -1.66 -46.30 10.52
N ALA A 845 -1.87 -45.04 10.90
CA ALA A 845 -1.92 -44.60 12.29
C ALA A 845 -3.01 -45.32 13.10
N THR A 846 -4.21 -45.49 12.53
CA THR A 846 -5.29 -46.29 13.12
C THR A 846 -4.86 -47.74 13.33
N ARG A 847 -4.28 -48.39 12.30
CA ARG A 847 -3.84 -49.81 12.39
C ARG A 847 -2.72 -50.05 13.41
N ARG A 848 -1.85 -49.08 13.68
CA ARG A 848 -0.77 -49.19 14.70
C ARG A 848 -1.17 -48.67 16.09
N GLY A 849 -2.37 -48.12 16.27
CA GLY A 849 -2.83 -47.57 17.54
C GLY A 849 -2.10 -46.29 18.01
N LYS A 850 -1.38 -45.59 17.12
CA LYS A 850 -0.62 -44.35 17.42
C LYS A 850 -0.93 -43.29 16.36
N GLY A 851 -1.63 -42.23 16.77
CA GLY A 851 -1.99 -41.10 15.91
C GLY A 851 -0.81 -40.48 15.14
N ILE A 852 -1.09 -39.89 13.98
CA ILE A 852 -0.09 -39.24 13.12
C ILE A 852 -0.57 -37.88 12.63
N ILE A 853 0.38 -37.02 12.29
CA ILE A 853 0.12 -35.75 11.61
C ILE A 853 0.47 -35.91 10.13
N TYR A 854 -0.47 -35.57 9.25
CA TYR A 854 -0.18 -35.33 7.84
C TYR A 854 -0.12 -33.83 7.62
N ALA A 855 1.08 -33.29 7.40
CA ALA A 855 1.29 -31.89 7.06
C ALA A 855 1.37 -31.73 5.54
N ARG A 856 0.70 -30.71 4.99
CA ARG A 856 0.66 -30.42 3.57
C ARG A 856 0.82 -28.93 3.29
N GLU A 857 1.60 -28.61 2.27
CA GLU A 857 1.86 -27.25 1.80
C GLU A 857 1.54 -27.17 0.29
N ASN A 858 1.00 -26.03 -0.16
CA ASN A 858 0.87 -25.73 -1.58
C ASN A 858 0.92 -24.21 -1.84
N CYS A 859 0.91 -23.80 -3.11
CA CYS A 859 0.83 -22.38 -3.47
C CYS A 859 -0.51 -21.75 -3.06
N TYR A 860 -1.63 -22.31 -3.52
CA TYR A 860 -2.92 -21.59 -3.59
C TYR A 860 -3.86 -21.78 -2.39
N GLY A 861 -3.51 -22.56 -1.38
CA GLY A 861 -4.42 -22.99 -0.32
C GLY A 861 -5.32 -24.16 -0.75
N TRP A 862 -6.20 -24.57 0.15
CA TRP A 862 -6.98 -25.82 0.03
C TRP A 862 -8.49 -25.59 -0.22
N LYS A 863 -8.92 -24.33 -0.30
CA LYS A 863 -10.26 -23.86 -0.71
C LYS A 863 -10.18 -23.11 -2.04
N GLY A 864 -11.33 -22.76 -2.61
CA GLY A 864 -11.45 -22.01 -3.88
C GLY A 864 -11.14 -22.84 -5.14
N PRO A 865 -11.25 -22.21 -6.34
CA PRO A 865 -11.08 -22.87 -7.63
C PRO A 865 -9.64 -23.29 -7.94
N TRP A 866 -8.60 -22.72 -7.32
CA TRP A 866 -7.20 -22.99 -7.68
C TRP A 866 -6.54 -24.10 -6.86
N LYS A 867 -7.23 -24.68 -5.87
CA LYS A 867 -6.70 -25.66 -4.89
C LYS A 867 -6.06 -26.93 -5.48
N HIS A 868 -6.32 -27.28 -6.74
CA HIS A 868 -5.74 -28.44 -7.44
C HIS A 868 -4.54 -28.08 -8.32
N ARG A 869 -4.31 -26.80 -8.60
CA ARG A 869 -3.29 -26.32 -9.52
C ARG A 869 -1.88 -26.49 -8.96
N SER A 870 -0.89 -26.50 -9.85
CA SER A 870 0.52 -26.34 -9.45
C SER A 870 0.89 -24.87 -9.38
N GLY A 871 1.59 -24.47 -8.32
CA GLY A 871 2.16 -23.13 -8.18
C GLY A 871 3.57 -23.18 -7.58
N TRP A 872 4.12 -21.98 -7.40
CA TRP A 872 5.46 -21.65 -6.91
C TRP A 872 5.38 -20.26 -6.28
N GLN A 873 6.36 -19.84 -5.46
CA GLN A 873 6.34 -18.49 -4.89
C GLN A 873 6.08 -17.40 -5.93
N GLN A 874 6.80 -17.35 -7.06
CA GLN A 874 6.66 -16.23 -7.98
C GLN A 874 5.25 -16.18 -8.63
N ILE A 875 4.53 -17.30 -8.63
CA ILE A 875 3.12 -17.33 -8.99
C ILE A 875 2.23 -16.86 -7.85
N SER A 876 2.50 -17.21 -6.58
CA SER A 876 1.86 -16.58 -5.41
C SER A 876 2.05 -15.06 -5.44
N ASP A 877 3.28 -14.57 -5.64
CA ASP A 877 3.63 -13.15 -5.66
C ASP A 877 2.98 -12.39 -6.83
N ALA A 878 2.78 -13.06 -7.98
CA ALA A 878 2.00 -12.55 -9.10
C ALA A 878 0.50 -12.50 -8.80
N VAL A 879 -0.13 -13.62 -8.41
CA VAL A 879 -1.60 -13.69 -8.27
C VAL A 879 -2.13 -12.99 -7.02
N THR A 880 -1.29 -12.74 -6.00
CA THR A 880 -1.67 -11.97 -4.80
C THR A 880 -1.31 -10.48 -4.89
N GLY A 881 -0.61 -10.06 -5.95
CA GLY A 881 -0.27 -8.66 -6.18
C GLY A 881 0.92 -8.12 -5.41
N ILE A 882 1.69 -8.97 -4.73
CA ILE A 882 3.02 -8.61 -4.19
C ILE A 882 3.89 -8.00 -5.31
N GLY A 883 3.88 -8.58 -6.51
CA GLY A 883 4.63 -8.05 -7.65
C GLY A 883 4.23 -6.63 -8.08
N TRP A 884 2.95 -6.27 -7.93
CA TRP A 884 2.49 -4.88 -8.15
C TRP A 884 2.92 -3.94 -7.04
N LEU A 885 2.95 -4.40 -5.78
CA LEU A 885 3.51 -3.60 -4.68
C LEU A 885 5.01 -3.32 -4.91
N PHE A 886 5.77 -4.32 -5.37
CA PHE A 886 7.18 -4.17 -5.76
C PHE A 886 7.34 -3.21 -6.93
N GLY A 887 6.54 -3.34 -8.00
CA GLY A 887 6.54 -2.38 -9.11
C GLY A 887 6.32 -0.93 -8.63
N ARG A 888 5.25 -0.72 -7.86
CA ARG A 888 4.92 0.59 -7.25
C ARG A 888 6.06 1.12 -6.35
N MET A 889 6.75 0.25 -5.59
CA MET A 889 7.92 0.63 -4.78
C MET A 889 9.02 1.25 -5.62
N TRP A 890 9.36 0.61 -6.75
CA TRP A 890 10.47 0.98 -7.63
C TRP A 890 10.08 1.98 -8.72
N GLY A 891 8.92 2.64 -8.59
CA GLY A 891 8.46 3.67 -9.54
C GLY A 891 8.05 3.09 -10.91
N ARG A 892 7.58 1.85 -10.93
CA ARG A 892 7.17 1.09 -12.13
C ARG A 892 5.65 0.93 -12.17
N ASP A 893 5.07 1.13 -13.36
CA ASP A 893 3.66 0.85 -13.65
C ASP A 893 3.49 -0.52 -14.33
N GLU A 894 4.17 -1.51 -13.74
CA GLU A 894 4.27 -2.89 -14.19
C GLU A 894 4.62 -3.77 -12.97
N PRO A 895 4.15 -5.02 -12.90
CA PRO A 895 4.51 -5.94 -11.82
C PRO A 895 5.98 -6.36 -11.94
N VAL A 896 6.75 -6.19 -10.87
CA VAL A 896 8.15 -6.63 -10.75
C VAL A 896 8.21 -7.70 -9.67
N MET A 897 8.74 -8.88 -9.97
CA MET A 897 8.75 -9.97 -8.98
C MET A 897 9.73 -9.71 -7.82
N PRO A 898 9.49 -10.26 -6.62
CA PRO A 898 10.41 -10.09 -5.49
C PRO A 898 11.80 -10.66 -5.74
N PHE A 899 12.80 -10.01 -5.15
CA PHE A 899 14.22 -10.37 -5.24
C PHE A 899 14.63 -11.58 -4.36
N LEU A 900 13.70 -12.17 -3.60
CA LEU A 900 13.94 -13.31 -2.70
C LEU A 900 12.76 -14.29 -2.62
N PRO A 901 13.03 -15.59 -2.34
CA PRO A 901 12.03 -16.59 -1.98
C PRO A 901 11.49 -16.39 -0.53
N ASN A 902 11.03 -15.17 -0.22
CA ASN A 902 10.47 -14.78 1.07
C ASN A 902 9.24 -15.62 1.48
N SER A 903 8.27 -15.78 0.57
CA SER A 903 7.03 -16.50 0.88
C SER A 903 7.29 -17.98 1.12
N ASP A 904 8.23 -18.59 0.39
CA ASP A 904 8.66 -19.97 0.63
C ASP A 904 9.26 -20.12 2.03
N PHE A 905 10.27 -19.31 2.38
CA PHE A 905 10.95 -19.42 3.67
C PHE A 905 10.04 -19.14 4.87
N GLN A 906 9.20 -18.10 4.81
CA GLN A 906 8.27 -17.80 5.91
C GLN A 906 7.14 -18.84 6.01
N THR A 907 6.65 -19.40 4.89
CA THR A 907 5.71 -20.55 4.93
C THR A 907 6.37 -21.77 5.56
N GLY A 908 7.69 -21.91 5.40
CA GLY A 908 8.54 -22.84 6.14
C GLY A 908 8.46 -22.67 7.66
N ILE A 909 8.51 -21.43 8.17
CA ILE A 909 8.37 -21.13 9.61
C ILE A 909 6.94 -21.45 10.07
N VAL A 910 5.92 -20.98 9.33
CA VAL A 910 4.50 -21.21 9.58
C VAL A 910 4.16 -22.71 9.67
N GLY A 911 4.63 -23.52 8.73
CA GLY A 911 4.39 -24.96 8.74
C GLY A 911 5.07 -25.68 9.92
N CYS A 912 6.21 -25.18 10.40
CA CYS A 912 6.87 -25.72 11.60
C CYS A 912 6.07 -25.40 12.88
N ILE A 913 5.57 -24.16 12.99
CA ILE A 913 4.64 -23.72 14.05
C ILE A 913 3.39 -24.62 14.06
N ALA A 914 2.78 -24.83 12.89
CA ALA A 914 1.58 -25.63 12.74
C ALA A 914 1.79 -27.12 13.14
N ILE A 915 2.96 -27.69 12.83
CA ILE A 915 3.35 -29.02 13.30
C ILE A 915 3.53 -29.06 14.82
N MET A 916 4.13 -28.03 15.45
CA MET A 916 4.24 -27.95 16.91
C MET A 916 2.86 -27.89 17.60
N ASN A 917 1.94 -27.07 17.07
CA ASN A 917 0.55 -27.00 17.54
C ASN A 917 -0.15 -28.36 17.41
N ALA A 918 -0.05 -29.02 16.25
CA ALA A 918 -0.61 -30.35 16.02
C ALA A 918 0.00 -31.45 16.91
N LEU A 919 1.30 -31.39 17.21
CA LEU A 919 1.96 -32.32 18.13
C LEU A 919 1.47 -32.16 19.57
N ASP A 920 1.28 -30.93 20.04
CA ASP A 920 0.74 -30.67 21.37
C ASP A 920 -0.72 -31.11 21.51
N ARG A 921 -1.57 -30.85 20.49
CA ARG A 921 -2.94 -31.37 20.39
C ARG A 921 -2.97 -32.90 20.45
N ARG A 922 -2.18 -33.58 19.62
CA ARG A 922 -2.04 -35.05 19.61
C ARG A 922 -1.53 -35.61 20.94
N ASN A 923 -0.73 -34.83 21.67
CA ASN A 923 -0.24 -35.19 22.99
C ASN A 923 -1.28 -34.98 24.12
N LYS A 924 -2.17 -33.99 24.00
CA LYS A 924 -3.26 -33.73 24.96
C LYS A 924 -4.46 -34.66 24.72
N ASN A 925 -4.91 -34.75 23.46
CA ASN A 925 -6.24 -35.25 23.10
C ASN A 925 -6.22 -36.63 22.41
N GLY A 926 -5.10 -37.00 21.76
CA GLY A 926 -5.02 -38.18 20.91
C GLY A 926 -5.38 -37.87 19.47
N GLY A 927 -6.00 -38.82 18.76
CA GLY A 927 -6.47 -38.64 17.40
C GLY A 927 -5.37 -38.52 16.32
N ASN A 928 -5.83 -38.17 15.12
CA ASN A 928 -5.07 -37.99 13.89
C ASN A 928 -5.27 -36.55 13.40
N TYR A 929 -4.25 -35.90 12.85
CA TYR A 929 -4.35 -34.50 12.41
C TYR A 929 -3.93 -34.27 10.96
N LEU A 930 -4.57 -33.29 10.35
CA LEU A 930 -4.28 -32.75 9.02
C LEU A 930 -3.86 -31.28 9.19
N VAL A 931 -2.59 -30.99 8.93
CA VAL A 931 -2.01 -29.64 9.01
C VAL A 931 -1.91 -29.07 7.61
N SER A 932 -2.47 -27.88 7.39
CA SER A 932 -2.49 -27.24 6.07
C SER A 932 -1.95 -25.81 6.13
N THR A 933 -1.09 -25.44 5.17
CA THR A 933 -0.59 -24.07 4.98
C THR A 933 -0.42 -23.77 3.49
N SER A 934 -0.27 -22.49 3.11
CA SER A 934 0.04 -22.11 1.72
C SER A 934 0.71 -20.75 1.55
N LEU A 935 1.40 -20.59 0.41
CA LEU A 935 2.06 -19.35 0.01
C LEU A 935 1.05 -18.19 -0.14
N ASN A 936 -0.13 -18.45 -0.70
CA ASN A 936 -1.21 -17.48 -0.83
C ASN A 936 -1.76 -17.03 0.54
N GLN A 937 -1.86 -17.91 1.54
CA GLN A 937 -2.25 -17.52 2.91
C GLN A 937 -1.23 -16.56 3.53
N LEU A 938 0.07 -16.87 3.39
CA LEU A 938 1.14 -16.00 3.87
C LEU A 938 1.17 -14.65 3.13
N ASN A 939 1.09 -14.62 1.80
CA ASN A 939 1.10 -13.36 1.06
C ASN A 939 -0.13 -12.50 1.39
N SER A 940 -1.29 -13.11 1.62
CA SER A 940 -2.48 -12.42 2.12
C SER A 940 -2.25 -11.81 3.52
N PHE A 941 -1.57 -12.54 4.42
CA PHE A 941 -1.13 -12.02 5.71
C PHE A 941 -0.15 -10.84 5.56
N LEU A 942 0.90 -10.98 4.75
CA LEU A 942 1.88 -9.91 4.49
C LEU A 942 1.23 -8.63 3.93
N ILE A 943 0.21 -8.77 3.09
CA ILE A 943 -0.60 -7.64 2.58
C ILE A 943 -1.46 -7.04 3.71
N SER A 944 -2.05 -7.86 4.59
CA SER A 944 -2.86 -7.39 5.73
C SER A 944 -2.05 -6.62 6.79
N LEU A 945 -0.73 -6.79 6.86
CA LEU A 945 0.17 -5.98 7.69
C LEU A 945 0.38 -4.55 7.15
N GLY A 946 -0.09 -4.25 5.94
CA GLY A 946 0.20 -3.02 5.22
C GLY A 946 1.64 -2.94 4.73
N THR A 947 1.91 -2.02 3.81
CA THR A 947 3.27 -1.77 3.31
C THR A 947 4.17 -1.13 4.38
N GLN A 948 5.46 -1.01 4.08
CA GLN A 948 6.36 -0.06 4.74
C GLN A 948 5.86 1.38 4.56
N SER A 949 6.26 2.28 5.45
CA SER A 949 5.93 3.71 5.33
C SER A 949 6.59 4.34 4.09
N PRO A 950 6.13 5.52 3.61
CA PRO A 950 6.79 6.24 2.51
C PRO A 950 8.28 6.51 2.77
N GLU A 951 8.62 6.83 4.02
CA GLU A 951 9.96 7.18 4.50
C GLU A 951 10.86 5.94 4.56
N VAL A 952 10.34 4.80 5.06
CA VAL A 952 11.08 3.52 5.03
C VAL A 952 11.25 3.02 3.60
N CYS A 953 10.23 3.15 2.74
CA CYS A 953 10.36 2.85 1.30
C CYS A 953 11.42 3.72 0.62
N GLN A 954 11.56 4.98 1.04
CA GLN A 954 12.58 5.91 0.55
C GLN A 954 13.99 5.52 1.05
N ASP A 955 14.18 5.34 2.36
CA ASP A 955 15.45 4.93 2.98
C ASP A 955 15.96 3.62 2.35
N LEU A 956 15.06 2.70 2.02
CA LEU A 956 15.36 1.50 1.23
C LEU A 956 15.74 1.79 -0.22
N ARG A 957 15.12 2.74 -0.95
CA ARG A 957 15.57 3.13 -2.30
C ARG A 957 16.98 3.71 -2.29
N GLU A 958 17.25 4.61 -1.35
CA GLU A 958 18.53 5.32 -1.24
C GLU A 958 19.69 4.36 -0.88
N ARG A 959 19.43 3.34 -0.05
CA ARG A 959 20.40 2.28 0.23
C ARG A 959 20.49 1.22 -0.86
N TRP A 960 19.49 1.08 -1.73
CA TRP A 960 19.43 0.08 -2.79
C TRP A 960 19.21 0.67 -4.21
N PRO A 961 20.06 1.60 -4.68
CA PRO A 961 19.89 2.23 -6.00
C PRO A 961 19.95 1.21 -7.15
N ASP A 962 20.76 0.15 -7.00
CA ASP A 962 20.85 -0.95 -7.96
C ASP A 962 19.54 -1.76 -8.11
N MET A 963 18.55 -1.61 -7.21
CA MET A 963 17.25 -2.28 -7.32
C MET A 963 16.26 -1.47 -8.18
N MET A 964 16.43 -0.13 -8.27
CA MET A 964 15.57 0.73 -9.10
C MET A 964 15.60 0.37 -10.59
N GLN A 965 16.66 -0.28 -11.07
CA GLN A 965 16.81 -0.63 -12.48
C GLN A 965 15.89 -1.78 -12.93
N PHE A 966 15.29 -2.54 -12.01
CA PHE A 966 14.53 -3.74 -12.36
C PHE A 966 13.21 -3.42 -13.08
N ARG A 967 12.84 -4.38 -13.94
CA ARG A 967 11.66 -4.41 -14.79
C ARG A 967 10.91 -5.73 -14.64
N TYR A 968 9.73 -5.81 -15.24
CA TYR A 968 8.88 -7.01 -15.24
C TYR A 968 9.63 -8.31 -15.67
N TYR A 969 10.62 -8.19 -16.56
CA TYR A 969 11.40 -9.32 -17.11
C TYR A 969 12.64 -9.71 -16.28
N ASP A 970 12.91 -9.08 -15.14
CA ASP A 970 14.11 -9.35 -14.35
C ASP A 970 13.87 -10.49 -13.35
N ASP A 971 14.35 -11.67 -13.70
CA ASP A 971 14.11 -12.90 -12.94
C ASP A 971 14.82 -12.95 -11.57
N LEU A 972 14.35 -13.84 -10.70
CA LEU A 972 14.87 -14.05 -9.36
C LEU A 972 16.40 -14.30 -9.36
N HIS A 973 16.97 -15.00 -10.36
CA HIS A 973 18.42 -15.21 -10.43
C HIS A 973 19.20 -13.91 -10.70
N ARG A 974 18.73 -13.03 -11.58
CA ARG A 974 19.33 -11.70 -11.78
C ARG A 974 19.22 -10.87 -10.49
N GLN A 975 18.05 -10.87 -9.85
CA GLN A 975 17.80 -10.05 -8.67
C GLN A 975 18.64 -10.49 -7.45
N MET A 976 18.68 -11.79 -7.14
CA MET A 976 19.49 -12.33 -6.03
C MET A 976 21.00 -12.05 -6.21
N ARG A 977 21.50 -12.00 -7.46
CA ARG A 977 22.90 -11.63 -7.74
C ARG A 977 23.20 -10.17 -7.37
N VAL A 978 22.26 -9.25 -7.59
CA VAL A 978 22.39 -7.85 -7.14
C VAL A 978 22.33 -7.77 -5.62
N LEU A 979 21.39 -8.48 -4.99
CA LEU A 979 21.29 -8.54 -3.52
C LEU A 979 22.61 -9.00 -2.89
N ALA A 980 23.15 -10.14 -3.33
CA ALA A 980 24.38 -10.71 -2.78
C ALA A 980 25.60 -9.79 -2.95
N ASN A 981 25.66 -9.01 -4.03
CA ASN A 981 26.75 -8.08 -4.31
C ASN A 981 26.68 -6.75 -3.53
N CYS A 982 25.49 -6.37 -3.04
CA CYS A 982 25.27 -5.07 -2.40
C CYS A 982 24.88 -5.16 -0.92
N LEU A 983 24.30 -6.26 -0.45
CA LEU A 983 23.99 -6.47 0.98
C LEU A 983 25.18 -6.26 1.92
N PRO A 984 26.42 -6.73 1.63
CA PRO A 984 27.58 -6.49 2.50
C PRO A 984 28.02 -5.02 2.58
N LYS A 985 27.48 -4.15 1.72
CA LYS A 985 27.71 -2.69 1.72
C LYS A 985 26.59 -1.95 2.47
N VAL A 986 25.35 -2.46 2.39
CA VAL A 986 24.15 -1.86 2.96
C VAL A 986 23.96 -2.21 4.44
N ALA A 987 24.40 -3.40 4.85
CA ALA A 987 24.27 -3.91 6.21
C ALA A 987 25.46 -4.85 6.53
N PRO A 988 26.70 -4.33 6.63
CA PRO A 988 27.90 -5.14 6.92
C PRO A 988 27.82 -5.85 8.28
N GLU A 989 27.05 -5.32 9.24
CA GLU A 989 26.86 -5.84 10.60
C GLU A 989 26.30 -7.27 10.61
N LEU A 990 25.50 -7.62 9.59
CA LEU A 990 24.89 -8.95 9.43
C LEU A 990 25.95 -10.06 9.30
N PHE A 991 27.15 -9.75 8.80
CA PHE A 991 28.17 -10.72 8.44
C PHE A 991 29.14 -11.06 9.59
N GLN A 992 28.81 -10.67 10.83
CA GLN A 992 29.55 -11.05 12.04
C GLN A 992 29.56 -12.57 12.26
N GLU A 993 30.71 -13.13 12.65
CA GLU A 993 30.89 -14.57 12.91
C GLU A 993 29.88 -15.14 13.93
N LYS A 994 29.41 -14.32 14.88
CA LYS A 994 28.38 -14.68 15.88
C LYS A 994 27.11 -15.25 15.25
N ASN A 995 26.77 -14.83 14.02
CA ASN A 995 25.56 -15.21 13.30
C ASN A 995 25.70 -16.56 12.57
N PHE A 996 26.91 -17.13 12.47
CA PHE A 996 27.20 -18.34 11.69
C PHE A 996 27.58 -19.54 12.55
N ARG A 997 27.42 -20.74 12.02
CA ARG A 997 27.84 -22.01 12.64
C ARG A 997 28.54 -22.87 11.60
N THR A 998 29.47 -23.70 12.05
CA THR A 998 30.25 -24.62 11.21
C THR A 998 29.97 -26.06 11.63
N MET A 999 29.71 -26.94 10.67
CA MET A 999 29.56 -28.38 10.90
C MET A 999 30.21 -29.17 9.76
N LYS A 1000 30.55 -30.44 10.02
CA LYS A 1000 30.97 -31.38 8.97
C LYS A 1000 29.77 -31.84 8.15
N ALA A 1001 29.92 -31.88 6.83
CA ALA A 1001 28.91 -32.34 5.88
C ALA A 1001 29.51 -33.26 4.81
N ASP A 1002 28.69 -34.12 4.21
CA ASP A 1002 29.07 -34.88 3.00
C ASP A 1002 28.32 -34.32 1.80
N LEU A 1003 28.95 -33.35 1.14
CA LEU A 1003 28.47 -32.71 -0.07
C LEU A 1003 29.31 -33.12 -1.27
N GLY A 1004 29.66 -34.42 -1.36
CA GLY A 1004 30.55 -34.99 -2.37
C GLY A 1004 32.04 -34.91 -2.01
N VAL A 1005 32.35 -34.41 -0.82
CA VAL A 1005 33.65 -34.49 -0.15
C VAL A 1005 33.34 -34.84 1.31
N PRO A 1006 33.82 -35.97 1.85
CA PRO A 1006 33.58 -36.33 3.25
C PRO A 1006 34.23 -35.35 4.23
N ASP A 1007 33.56 -35.11 5.35
CA ASP A 1007 34.03 -34.28 6.48
C ASP A 1007 34.54 -32.87 6.08
N GLU A 1008 33.97 -32.31 5.02
CA GLU A 1008 34.23 -30.93 4.60
C GLU A 1008 33.46 -29.93 5.49
N ASP A 1009 34.07 -28.78 5.78
CA ASP A 1009 33.45 -27.75 6.60
C ASP A 1009 32.36 -26.99 5.85
N MET A 1010 31.14 -27.10 6.37
CA MET A 1010 29.94 -26.39 5.93
C MET A 1010 29.65 -25.26 6.93
N VAL A 1011 29.77 -24.00 6.50
CA VAL A 1011 29.42 -22.82 7.29
C VAL A 1011 28.06 -22.29 6.84
N PHE A 1012 27.13 -22.17 7.78
CA PHE A 1012 25.73 -21.83 7.53
C PHE A 1012 25.20 -20.84 8.59
N LEU A 1013 24.04 -20.25 8.33
CA LEU A 1013 23.40 -19.30 9.24
C LEU A 1013 22.87 -20.00 10.51
N GLY A 1014 23.17 -19.43 11.68
CA GLY A 1014 22.71 -19.95 12.97
C GLY A 1014 21.19 -19.83 13.19
N PRO A 1015 20.67 -20.36 14.32
CA PRO A 1015 19.28 -20.17 14.70
C PRO A 1015 19.00 -18.69 15.01
N ALA A 1016 17.85 -18.16 14.56
CA ALA A 1016 17.42 -16.82 14.94
C ALA A 1016 16.89 -16.74 16.39
N VAL A 1017 16.60 -17.88 17.01
CA VAL A 1017 16.15 -18.01 18.41
C VAL A 1017 17.28 -18.55 19.27
N THR A 1018 17.50 -17.92 20.43
CA THR A 1018 18.36 -18.41 21.51
C THR A 1018 17.54 -18.54 22.80
N TYR A 1019 17.77 -19.59 23.57
CA TYR A 1019 17.14 -19.81 24.88
C TYR A 1019 18.17 -19.82 26.01
N GLY A 1020 17.72 -19.66 27.26
CA GLY A 1020 18.58 -19.69 28.45
C GLY A 1020 19.15 -21.07 28.83
N THR A 1021 18.58 -22.18 28.33
CA THR A 1021 19.02 -23.55 28.63
C THR A 1021 18.86 -24.52 27.45
N THR A 1022 17.87 -24.32 26.57
CA THR A 1022 17.70 -25.14 25.36
C THR A 1022 18.70 -24.75 24.26
N GLU A 1023 19.53 -25.71 23.82
CA GLU A 1023 20.53 -25.55 22.77
C GLU A 1023 19.95 -25.94 21.40
N LEU A 1024 19.55 -24.96 20.57
CA LEU A 1024 19.13 -25.21 19.18
C LEU A 1024 20.33 -25.54 18.28
N ARG A 1025 20.35 -26.75 17.71
CA ARG A 1025 21.38 -27.23 16.79
C ARG A 1025 20.87 -28.37 15.90
N TYR A 1026 21.57 -28.62 14.80
CA TYR A 1026 21.37 -29.82 13.98
C TYR A 1026 22.22 -30.99 14.52
N ASN A 1027 21.77 -32.23 14.32
CA ASN A 1027 22.52 -33.43 14.74
C ASN A 1027 23.63 -33.83 13.74
N SER A 1028 23.44 -33.49 12.47
CA SER A 1028 24.34 -33.78 11.36
C SER A 1028 24.46 -32.56 10.46
N GLY A 1029 25.52 -32.49 9.65
CA GLY A 1029 25.55 -31.56 8.52
C GLY A 1029 24.51 -31.92 7.45
N SER A 1030 24.67 -31.32 6.29
CA SER A 1030 23.89 -31.65 5.10
C SER A 1030 24.48 -32.85 4.35
N CYS A 1031 23.67 -33.44 3.45
CA CYS A 1031 24.05 -34.59 2.65
C CYS A 1031 23.55 -34.51 1.21
N MET A 1032 24.26 -35.19 0.31
CA MET A 1032 23.85 -35.45 -1.07
C MET A 1032 22.55 -36.28 -1.14
N ARG A 1033 21.87 -36.26 -2.29
CA ARG A 1033 20.61 -36.99 -2.49
C ARG A 1033 20.86 -38.50 -2.52
N GLY A 1034 20.05 -39.24 -1.77
CA GLY A 1034 20.14 -40.70 -1.72
C GLY A 1034 21.34 -41.28 -0.97
N THR A 1035 22.12 -40.47 -0.23
CA THR A 1035 23.25 -40.94 0.60
C THR A 1035 22.83 -41.98 1.64
N HIS A 1036 21.58 -41.93 2.13
CA HIS A 1036 21.11 -42.77 3.22
C HIS A 1036 20.14 -43.87 2.79
N ARG A 1037 20.05 -44.90 3.63
CA ARG A 1037 18.98 -45.91 3.57
C ARG A 1037 17.64 -45.31 4.06
N PRO A 1038 16.49 -45.84 3.61
CA PRO A 1038 15.16 -45.39 4.03
C PRO A 1038 14.79 -45.92 5.43
N GLU A 1039 15.64 -45.65 6.43
CA GLU A 1039 15.55 -46.19 7.78
C GLU A 1039 15.82 -45.10 8.83
N TRP A 1040 15.24 -45.27 10.03
CA TRP A 1040 15.51 -44.38 11.15
C TRP A 1040 16.93 -44.65 11.73
N PRO A 1041 17.72 -43.62 12.06
CA PRO A 1041 19.06 -43.81 12.63
C PRO A 1041 19.01 -44.55 13.97
N VAL A 1042 19.96 -45.45 14.18
CA VAL A 1042 20.07 -46.29 15.38
C VAL A 1042 21.21 -45.76 16.26
N GLY A 1043 20.87 -45.23 17.44
CA GLY A 1043 21.83 -44.94 18.51
C GLY A 1043 22.48 -43.55 18.54
N GLU A 1044 22.27 -42.68 17.53
CA GLU A 1044 22.94 -41.36 17.41
C GLU A 1044 22.57 -40.32 18.50
N GLN A 1045 21.70 -40.63 19.47
CA GLN A 1045 21.27 -39.68 20.52
C GLN A 1045 22.29 -39.45 21.65
N SER A 1046 23.42 -40.15 21.71
CA SER A 1046 24.33 -40.10 22.87
C SER A 1046 25.84 -40.12 22.57
N SER A 1047 26.29 -39.71 21.37
CA SER A 1047 27.71 -39.84 20.98
C SER A 1047 28.28 -38.65 20.18
N LEU A 1048 28.43 -37.50 20.84
CA LEU A 1048 29.48 -36.53 20.51
C LEU A 1048 30.36 -36.33 21.75
N GLY A 1049 31.42 -37.13 21.84
CA GLY A 1049 32.44 -37.02 22.88
C GLY A 1049 33.36 -35.82 22.63
N SER A 1050 33.97 -35.33 23.71
CA SER A 1050 34.87 -34.16 23.68
C SER A 1050 36.12 -34.37 22.83
N THR A 1051 36.40 -33.45 21.91
CA THR A 1051 37.74 -33.25 21.33
C THR A 1051 38.15 -31.77 21.38
N HIS A 1052 38.53 -31.30 22.58
CA HIS A 1052 39.66 -30.38 22.64
C HIS A 1052 40.93 -31.16 22.32
N PHE A 1053 41.81 -30.63 21.47
CA PHE A 1053 43.25 -30.52 21.75
C PHE A 1053 43.95 -29.71 20.65
N SER A 1054 44.87 -28.85 21.08
CA SER A 1054 45.82 -28.02 20.29
C SER A 1054 45.25 -27.30 19.07
#